data_AF-A0A2D5ILW2-F1
#
_entry.id   AF-A0A2D5ILW2-F1
#
_cell.length_a   1.000
_cell.length_b   1.000
_cell.length_c   1.000
_cell.angle_alpha   90.00
_cell.angle_beta   90.00
_cell.angle_gamma   90.00
#
_symmetry.space_group_name_H-M   'P 1'
#
loop_
_entity.id
_entity.type
_entity.pdbx_description
1 polymer ?
#
loop_
_entity_poly.entity_id
_entity_poly.type
_entity_poly.pdbx_seq_one_letter_code
_entity_poly.pdbx_strand_id
1 'polypeptide(L)'
;MDTRCDQIHQSGCSQAHFFMMYHEPQKHDTNAIPCMGDAADLLLNAISEHQPESHESLLSSDINLVMSINSMPIIPEECTTIIGVEDPLRRDPAIQDRLGESILSNGGQWIKMSAKFRRWGPDSLTEGGTINRRGWKAISKAVTNAGTRQLSASEANIVDTDVDDEFILEHWPDRKVVKTNLSIALIFLTTMRSKAVPTAILENKVVMPNTAWDPVEVGEHIDWSIKGPDRSWQSCFLALDFLKNAATVLSQRLLETGGDGTDSDPEKEDLSRALTRRITDVAIDFIESNPPGGGGASRCWHEGTATKRLVNLLGIYTVLHAQTGMERDWLLSSLSRIHKSILVHAALIMDPRQYIRSGNHGLRQDVFLYAAGSIINNITGECTWAKTAMERTSEFQVDLGVGPDGAWCEHSTGYHYLVMNLLGKMFKAASLAKNSDDLRYLSAVIMRMMDHYRLIANNDSSLPMIGDTSAKHAAGGDAAAERRTALMNLHDLVSQGPTGKAATSRDPRSSIRPRSGFDRSGWFRARSSDELEVLFHAQLNSAKHKHADDLSFVVRKNGIEWVVDPGALNKEVGNQIRDHFRLDASAHNTYTVNDLSYPFKRMDCRTMLDLHFEGDGWSAASGINERYAGGSVRRTMLVLHELGSIFIVDYLLSKGETCKWNSHLHLGLGIEATKTSDQAILATSPRGETMRVDYHGPTPNLSIITGQKEPPLGWLETGWSKSAPASVVVNELHGDKVVSAMHITFGDSPCPAEVAILGKKTTVTLDTATDKASRWMIEAKTGDVEFVTL
;
A
#
# COMPACT_ATOMS: atom_id res chain seq x y z
N MET A 1 -12.57 -4.46 -61.26
CA MET A 1 -12.98 -5.38 -62.34
C MET A 1 -12.10 -6.61 -62.23
N ASP A 2 -12.71 -7.71 -61.74
CA ASP A 2 -12.74 -9.04 -62.35
C ASP A 2 -11.44 -9.68 -62.89
N THR A 3 -11.10 -10.96 -62.63
CA THR A 3 -11.75 -12.05 -61.88
C THR A 3 -10.83 -13.29 -61.84
N ARG A 4 -11.05 -14.13 -60.80
CA ARG A 4 -11.10 -15.62 -60.75
C ARG A 4 -9.82 -16.49 -60.57
N CYS A 5 -9.72 -17.04 -59.34
CA CYS A 5 -10.01 -18.44 -58.93
C CYS A 5 -9.36 -19.60 -59.72
N ASP A 6 -8.83 -20.69 -59.14
CA ASP A 6 -9.26 -21.42 -57.92
C ASP A 6 -8.26 -22.52 -57.41
N GLN A 7 -8.49 -22.94 -56.14
CA GLN A 7 -8.22 -24.24 -55.45
C GLN A 7 -6.98 -24.49 -54.53
N ILE A 8 -7.02 -23.96 -53.30
CA ILE A 8 -7.45 -24.52 -51.97
C ILE A 8 -7.11 -25.97 -51.52
N HIS A 9 -6.43 -26.13 -50.35
CA HIS A 9 -6.88 -26.61 -48.99
C HIS A 9 -5.66 -26.86 -48.04
N GLN A 10 -5.59 -26.63 -46.71
CA GLN A 10 -6.51 -26.32 -45.59
C GLN A 10 -5.77 -25.55 -44.44
N SER A 11 -6.43 -24.54 -43.85
CA SER A 11 -6.35 -24.12 -42.43
C SER A 11 -7.33 -22.96 -42.18
N GLY A 12 -8.06 -22.91 -41.05
CA GLY A 12 -8.67 -21.64 -40.60
C GLY A 12 -9.96 -21.70 -39.76
N CYS A 13 -9.91 -20.99 -38.64
CA CYS A 13 -10.99 -20.36 -37.86
C CYS A 13 -11.98 -19.52 -38.72
N SER A 14 -13.24 -19.40 -38.27
CA SER A 14 -13.94 -18.10 -38.09
C SER A 14 -15.37 -18.22 -37.53
N GLN A 15 -15.77 -17.15 -36.84
CA GLN A 15 -17.05 -16.78 -36.24
C GLN A 15 -18.26 -16.78 -37.19
N ALA A 16 -19.47 -16.89 -36.62
CA ALA A 16 -20.72 -16.48 -37.26
C ALA A 16 -21.66 -15.79 -36.24
N HIS A 17 -22.15 -14.61 -36.62
CA HIS A 17 -23.29 -13.90 -36.03
C HIS A 17 -24.61 -14.50 -36.54
N PHE A 18 -25.68 -14.50 -35.73
CA PHE A 18 -27.06 -14.55 -36.21
C PHE A 18 -28.03 -13.74 -35.31
N PHE A 19 -28.89 -12.97 -35.96
CA PHE A 19 -30.07 -12.25 -35.47
C PHE A 19 -31.32 -13.16 -35.55
N MET A 20 -32.33 -13.00 -34.67
CA MET A 20 -33.79 -13.16 -34.92
C MET A 20 -34.57 -12.81 -33.63
N MET A 21 -35.37 -11.74 -33.60
CA MET A 21 -36.80 -11.57 -33.94
C MET A 21 -37.82 -12.01 -32.87
N TYR A 22 -38.69 -11.06 -32.53
CA TYR A 22 -39.83 -11.09 -31.59
C TYR A 22 -40.98 -12.02 -32.05
N HIS A 23 -41.62 -12.70 -31.09
CA HIS A 23 -43.03 -13.14 -31.19
C HIS A 23 -43.67 -13.28 -29.79
N GLU A 24 -44.91 -12.81 -29.67
CA GLU A 24 -45.92 -13.06 -28.61
C GLU A 24 -47.25 -13.41 -29.35
N PRO A 25 -48.37 -13.82 -28.70
CA PRO A 25 -48.60 -14.56 -27.44
C PRO A 25 -49.65 -15.71 -27.61
N GLN A 26 -49.84 -16.64 -26.65
CA GLN A 26 -51.11 -17.37 -26.43
C GLN A 26 -51.31 -17.86 -24.97
N LYS A 27 -52.59 -18.04 -24.62
CA LYS A 27 -53.26 -17.98 -23.29
C LYS A 27 -53.60 -19.36 -22.66
N HIS A 28 -54.04 -19.27 -21.39
CA HIS A 28 -54.89 -20.17 -20.57
C HIS A 28 -54.18 -21.41 -19.96
N ASP A 29 -54.39 -21.82 -18.70
CA ASP A 29 -55.50 -21.58 -17.78
C ASP A 29 -55.13 -21.83 -16.30
N THR A 30 -56.04 -21.36 -15.44
CA THR A 30 -56.01 -21.13 -13.99
C THR A 30 -56.07 -22.35 -13.07
N ASN A 31 -55.53 -22.23 -11.84
CA ASN A 31 -56.27 -22.54 -10.59
C ASN A 31 -55.68 -21.83 -9.35
N ALA A 32 -56.58 -21.24 -8.56
CA ALA A 32 -56.41 -20.28 -7.44
C ALA A 32 -55.84 -20.89 -6.14
N ILE A 33 -55.40 -20.10 -5.13
CA ILE A 33 -56.14 -19.56 -3.94
C ILE A 33 -55.10 -18.80 -3.03
N PRO A 34 -55.40 -17.85 -2.09
CA PRO A 34 -56.06 -16.53 -2.13
C PRO A 34 -55.15 -15.34 -1.63
N CYS A 35 -55.67 -14.11 -1.69
CA CYS A 35 -55.01 -12.82 -1.42
C CYS A 35 -54.62 -12.52 0.05
N MET A 36 -53.48 -11.81 0.25
CA MET A 36 -53.18 -10.97 1.42
C MET A 36 -53.52 -9.50 1.08
N GLY A 37 -54.67 -9.02 1.56
CA GLY A 37 -55.16 -7.65 1.34
C GLY A 37 -54.83 -6.64 2.44
N ASP A 38 -54.36 -7.06 3.63
CA ASP A 38 -54.42 -6.20 4.82
C ASP A 38 -53.05 -5.68 5.33
N ALA A 39 -51.95 -5.94 4.63
CA ALA A 39 -50.60 -5.54 5.08
C ALA A 39 -50.09 -4.22 4.45
N ALA A 40 -50.65 -3.80 3.31
CA ALA A 40 -50.20 -2.59 2.60
C ALA A 40 -50.73 -1.29 3.23
N ASP A 41 -51.94 -1.33 3.81
CA ASP A 41 -52.60 -0.13 4.34
C ASP A 41 -52.05 0.34 5.69
N LEU A 42 -51.36 -0.53 6.45
CA LEU A 42 -50.69 -0.16 7.70
C LEU A 42 -49.34 0.55 7.48
N LEU A 43 -48.69 0.38 6.33
CA LEU A 43 -47.39 0.98 6.05
C LEU A 43 -47.50 2.39 5.44
N LEU A 44 -48.55 2.65 4.66
CA LEU A 44 -48.78 3.95 4.03
C LEU A 44 -49.14 5.04 5.05
N ASN A 45 -49.84 4.69 6.14
CA ASN A 45 -50.17 5.63 7.21
C ASN A 45 -48.95 6.08 8.03
N ALA A 46 -47.86 5.30 8.07
CA ALA A 46 -46.64 5.68 8.79
C ALA A 46 -45.74 6.67 8.01
N ILE A 47 -45.95 6.80 6.70
CA ILE A 47 -45.13 7.64 5.82
C ILE A 47 -45.80 9.01 5.56
N SER A 48 -47.12 9.14 5.72
CA SER A 48 -47.82 10.39 5.41
C SER A 48 -47.79 11.46 6.52
N GLU A 49 -47.19 11.22 7.68
CA GLU A 49 -47.18 12.18 8.80
C GLU A 49 -45.89 13.02 8.93
N HIS A 50 -44.93 12.95 8.02
CA HIS A 50 -43.74 13.82 8.04
C HIS A 50 -43.58 14.59 6.72
N GLN A 51 -44.17 15.79 6.67
CA GLN A 51 -43.71 16.82 5.72
C GLN A 51 -42.46 17.51 6.31
N PRO A 52 -41.31 17.53 5.61
CA PRO A 52 -40.14 18.26 6.08
C PRO A 52 -40.20 19.74 5.71
N GLU A 53 -40.11 20.61 6.71
CA GLU A 53 -39.82 22.03 6.54
C GLU A 53 -38.32 22.25 6.25
N SER A 54 -38.03 22.86 5.10
CA SER A 54 -36.75 23.49 4.68
C SER A 54 -35.47 22.62 4.58
N HIS A 55 -34.59 23.02 3.64
CA HIS A 55 -33.33 22.36 3.31
C HIS A 55 -32.31 22.23 4.47
N GLU A 56 -32.39 23.09 5.48
CA GLU A 56 -31.47 23.07 6.63
C GLU A 56 -31.82 21.98 7.65
N SER A 57 -33.06 21.48 7.71
CA SER A 57 -33.47 20.46 8.69
C SER A 57 -32.96 19.05 8.35
N LEU A 58 -32.72 18.76 7.07
CA LEU A 58 -32.14 17.51 6.58
C LEU A 58 -30.65 17.32 6.95
N LEU A 59 -29.93 18.42 7.25
CA LEU A 59 -28.54 18.36 7.69
C LEU A 59 -28.37 17.89 9.15
N SER A 60 -29.46 17.84 9.92
CA SER A 60 -29.44 17.48 11.35
C SER A 60 -30.10 16.13 11.69
N SER A 61 -30.84 15.51 10.77
CA SER A 61 -31.59 14.28 11.02
C SER A 61 -30.83 13.01 10.57
N ASP A 62 -30.74 12.01 11.46
CA ASP A 62 -30.20 10.69 11.16
C ASP A 62 -31.19 9.91 10.26
N ILE A 63 -30.93 9.84 8.95
CA ILE A 63 -31.68 8.97 8.04
C ILE A 63 -31.31 7.51 8.33
N ASN A 64 -32.20 6.79 9.02
CA ASN A 64 -32.06 5.35 9.27
C ASN A 64 -32.66 4.56 8.11
N LEU A 65 -31.81 3.99 7.26
CA LEU A 65 -32.25 3.09 6.19
C LEU A 65 -32.28 1.65 6.74
N VAL A 66 -33.47 1.07 6.93
CA VAL A 66 -33.63 -0.33 7.35
C VAL A 66 -34.05 -1.16 6.13
N MET A 67 -33.11 -1.92 5.57
CA MET A 67 -33.43 -2.93 4.54
C MET A 67 -33.66 -4.29 5.21
N SER A 68 -34.76 -4.96 4.85
CA SER A 68 -35.13 -6.31 5.28
C SER A 68 -35.56 -7.10 4.04
N ILE A 69 -34.96 -8.27 3.78
CA ILE A 69 -35.30 -9.12 2.62
C ILE A 69 -35.46 -10.58 3.07
N ASN A 70 -36.70 -11.09 3.09
CA ASN A 70 -37.05 -12.42 3.58
C ASN A 70 -36.53 -13.58 2.71
N SER A 71 -36.15 -14.66 3.39
CA SER A 71 -35.73 -15.94 2.82
C SER A 71 -36.91 -16.86 2.47
N MET A 72 -36.84 -17.53 1.32
CA MET A 72 -37.33 -18.91 1.20
C MET A 72 -36.26 -19.78 0.53
N PRO A 73 -36.08 -21.03 0.97
CA PRO A 73 -35.23 -21.99 0.30
C PRO A 73 -35.94 -22.48 -0.96
N ILE A 74 -35.23 -22.52 -2.08
CA ILE A 74 -35.71 -22.84 -3.44
C ILE A 74 -36.25 -21.59 -4.18
N ILE A 75 -35.43 -21.05 -5.08
CA ILE A 75 -35.88 -20.15 -6.15
C ILE A 75 -35.99 -21.00 -7.42
N PRO A 76 -37.20 -21.31 -7.91
CA PRO A 76 -37.41 -21.65 -9.32
C PRO A 76 -36.97 -20.44 -10.17
N GLU A 77 -36.39 -20.66 -11.35
CA GLU A 77 -35.81 -19.65 -12.25
C GLU A 77 -36.75 -18.46 -12.64
N GLU A 78 -37.98 -18.42 -12.15
CA GLU A 78 -39.00 -17.42 -12.50
C GLU A 78 -39.44 -16.49 -11.34
N CYS A 79 -38.81 -16.52 -10.16
CA CYS A 79 -39.19 -15.65 -9.03
C CYS A 79 -38.06 -14.74 -8.52
N THR A 80 -37.76 -13.67 -9.27
CA THR A 80 -37.02 -12.51 -8.75
C THR A 80 -37.96 -11.35 -8.47
N THR A 81 -38.58 -11.34 -7.28
CA THR A 81 -39.28 -10.16 -6.76
C THR A 81 -38.51 -9.63 -5.55
N ILE A 82 -37.59 -8.69 -5.80
CA ILE A 82 -37.02 -7.82 -4.77
C ILE A 82 -38.02 -6.68 -4.52
N ILE A 83 -38.59 -6.62 -3.32
CA ILE A 83 -39.53 -5.58 -2.88
C ILE A 83 -38.75 -4.35 -2.37
N GLY A 84 -39.12 -3.15 -2.84
CA GLY A 84 -39.08 -1.93 -2.01
C GLY A 84 -37.98 -0.89 -2.22
N VAL A 85 -37.56 -0.57 -3.44
CA VAL A 85 -37.01 0.77 -3.76
C VAL A 85 -37.82 1.30 -4.93
N GLU A 86 -38.74 2.23 -4.68
CA GLU A 86 -39.46 2.91 -5.75
C GLU A 86 -38.50 3.85 -6.52
N ASP A 87 -38.53 3.74 -7.85
CA ASP A 87 -37.95 4.64 -8.87
C ASP A 87 -36.42 4.55 -9.18
N PRO A 88 -35.92 5.26 -10.21
CA PRO A 88 -35.58 4.81 -11.57
C PRO A 88 -34.35 3.88 -11.68
N LEU A 89 -33.71 3.57 -10.55
CA LEU A 89 -32.48 2.78 -10.43
C LEU A 89 -32.69 1.28 -10.65
N ARG A 90 -33.94 0.81 -10.72
CA ARG A 90 -34.31 -0.56 -11.12
C ARG A 90 -33.81 -0.94 -12.53
N ARG A 91 -33.31 0.04 -13.31
CA ARG A 91 -32.84 -0.14 -14.69
C ARG A 91 -31.33 0.07 -14.89
N ASP A 92 -30.51 0.26 -13.84
CA ASP A 92 -29.03 0.31 -13.99
C ASP A 92 -28.45 -1.10 -13.79
N PRO A 93 -28.11 -1.84 -14.86
CA PRO A 93 -27.67 -3.24 -14.76
C PRO A 93 -26.41 -3.37 -13.91
N ALA A 94 -25.52 -2.38 -13.95
CA ALA A 94 -24.27 -2.40 -13.19
C ALA A 94 -24.48 -2.31 -11.67
N ILE A 95 -25.63 -1.79 -11.21
CA ILE A 95 -25.99 -1.76 -9.80
C ILE A 95 -26.61 -3.10 -9.40
N GLN A 96 -27.46 -3.67 -10.26
CA GLN A 96 -28.06 -4.99 -10.03
C GLN A 96 -27.02 -6.10 -10.05
N ASP A 97 -26.07 -6.08 -10.99
CA ASP A 97 -24.99 -7.05 -11.09
C ASP A 97 -24.10 -7.00 -9.85
N ARG A 98 -23.73 -5.81 -9.37
CA ARG A 98 -22.91 -5.66 -8.15
C ARG A 98 -23.63 -6.08 -6.88
N LEU A 99 -24.93 -5.80 -6.78
CA LEU A 99 -25.75 -6.28 -5.65
C LEU A 99 -25.93 -7.79 -5.73
N GLY A 100 -26.15 -8.34 -6.92
CA GLY A 100 -26.25 -9.78 -7.19
C GLY A 100 -24.95 -10.51 -6.84
N GLU A 101 -23.81 -10.05 -7.32
CA GLU A 101 -22.47 -10.55 -6.96
C GLU A 101 -22.24 -10.47 -5.45
N SER A 102 -22.65 -9.37 -4.81
CA SER A 102 -22.52 -9.21 -3.36
C SER A 102 -23.43 -10.18 -2.59
N ILE A 103 -24.67 -10.42 -3.02
CA ILE A 103 -25.59 -11.36 -2.37
C ILE A 103 -25.09 -12.80 -2.54
N LEU A 104 -24.62 -13.15 -3.74
CA LEU A 104 -24.03 -14.46 -4.05
C LEU A 104 -22.75 -14.71 -3.25
N SER A 105 -21.88 -13.70 -3.13
CA SER A 105 -20.62 -13.81 -2.36
C SER A 105 -20.82 -13.98 -0.85
N ASN A 106 -21.97 -13.56 -0.32
CA ASN A 106 -22.32 -13.69 1.11
C ASN A 106 -23.27 -14.87 1.39
N GLY A 107 -23.39 -15.84 0.47
CA GLY A 107 -24.20 -17.04 0.68
C GLY A 107 -25.68 -16.76 0.92
N GLY A 108 -26.20 -15.62 0.43
CA GLY A 108 -27.58 -15.19 0.67
C GLY A 108 -27.89 -14.73 2.10
N GLN A 109 -26.89 -14.48 2.95
CA GLN A 109 -27.11 -14.04 4.34
C GLN A 109 -27.37 -12.53 4.49
N TRP A 110 -28.15 -12.21 5.53
CA TRP A 110 -28.66 -10.89 5.86
C TRP A 110 -27.57 -9.91 6.34
N ILE A 111 -27.63 -8.65 5.92
CA ILE A 111 -26.84 -7.56 6.52
C ILE A 111 -27.78 -6.44 6.97
N LYS A 112 -28.00 -6.33 8.29
CA LYS A 112 -28.70 -5.17 8.89
C LYS A 112 -27.66 -4.05 9.08
N MET A 113 -27.80 -2.95 8.35
CA MET A 113 -26.88 -1.81 8.46
C MET A 113 -27.63 -0.52 8.80
N SER A 114 -27.20 0.19 9.82
CA SER A 114 -27.48 1.61 10.04
C SER A 114 -26.26 2.41 9.60
N ALA A 115 -26.36 3.20 8.53
CA ALA A 115 -25.27 4.03 8.03
C ALA A 115 -25.54 5.51 8.34
N LYS A 116 -24.63 6.15 9.09
CA LYS A 116 -24.67 7.61 9.30
C LYS A 116 -24.22 8.33 8.03
N PHE A 117 -25.12 9.06 7.37
CA PHE A 117 -24.89 9.71 6.08
C PHE A 117 -23.87 10.87 6.10
N ARG A 118 -23.40 11.32 7.28
CA ARG A 118 -22.39 12.38 7.41
C ARG A 118 -21.05 12.10 6.71
N ARG A 119 -20.77 10.84 6.34
CA ARG A 119 -19.47 10.39 5.84
C ARG A 119 -19.15 10.77 4.38
N TRP A 120 -20.11 11.26 3.58
CA TRP A 120 -19.94 11.36 2.12
C TRP A 120 -20.26 12.73 1.50
N GLY A 121 -20.48 13.76 2.33
CA GLY A 121 -20.65 15.15 1.90
C GLY A 121 -21.94 15.46 1.10
N PRO A 122 -22.21 16.76 0.82
CA PRO A 122 -23.40 17.22 0.10
C PRO A 122 -23.53 16.62 -1.31
N ASP A 123 -22.40 16.36 -1.97
CA ASP A 123 -22.31 15.81 -3.34
C ASP A 123 -22.86 14.39 -3.50
N SER A 124 -23.27 13.74 -2.42
CA SER A 124 -23.91 12.41 -2.43
C SER A 124 -25.43 12.48 -2.43
N LEU A 125 -25.99 13.68 -2.31
CA LEU A 125 -27.41 13.98 -2.38
C LEU A 125 -27.70 14.82 -3.64
N THR A 126 -28.95 14.81 -4.10
CA THR A 126 -29.46 15.79 -5.08
C THR A 126 -29.78 17.09 -4.35
N GLU A 127 -30.02 18.16 -5.12
CA GLU A 127 -30.57 19.41 -4.59
C GLU A 127 -31.91 19.22 -3.86
N GLY A 128 -32.59 18.08 -3.95
CA GLY A 128 -33.79 17.76 -3.17
C GLY A 128 -33.55 16.87 -1.94
N GLY A 129 -32.29 16.64 -1.54
CA GLY A 129 -31.95 15.82 -0.37
C GLY A 129 -32.04 14.30 -0.60
N THR A 130 -32.34 13.85 -1.82
CA THR A 130 -32.38 12.41 -2.15
C THR A 130 -31.00 11.88 -2.53
N ILE A 131 -30.70 10.61 -2.26
CA ILE A 131 -29.39 10.01 -2.56
C ILE A 131 -29.18 9.93 -4.08
N ASN A 132 -28.13 10.56 -4.59
CA ASN A 132 -27.82 10.54 -6.02
C ASN A 132 -27.03 9.28 -6.43
N ARG A 133 -26.75 9.09 -7.73
CA ARG A 133 -26.02 7.90 -8.26
C ARG A 133 -24.66 7.68 -7.58
N ARG A 134 -23.96 8.74 -7.19
CA ARG A 134 -22.67 8.67 -6.48
C ARG A 134 -22.87 8.19 -5.05
N GLY A 135 -23.90 8.69 -4.37
CA GLY A 135 -24.34 8.21 -3.05
C GLY A 135 -24.72 6.74 -3.08
N TRP A 136 -25.48 6.28 -4.08
CA TRP A 136 -25.80 4.86 -4.24
C TRP A 136 -24.60 3.97 -4.53
N LYS A 137 -23.66 4.42 -5.38
CA LYS A 137 -22.37 3.72 -5.58
C LYS A 137 -21.54 3.64 -4.31
N ALA A 138 -21.56 4.70 -3.50
CA ALA A 138 -20.90 4.76 -2.21
C ALA A 138 -21.51 3.79 -1.20
N ILE A 139 -22.85 3.72 -1.11
CA ILE A 139 -23.59 2.77 -0.27
C ILE A 139 -23.32 1.35 -0.74
N SER A 140 -23.47 1.06 -2.04
CA SER A 140 -23.15 -0.26 -2.61
C SER A 140 -21.72 -0.69 -2.26
N LYS A 141 -20.74 0.23 -2.38
CA LYS A 141 -19.35 -0.04 -1.98
C LYS A 141 -19.19 -0.22 -0.47
N ALA A 142 -19.93 0.53 0.35
CA ALA A 142 -19.91 0.39 1.80
C ALA A 142 -20.54 -0.93 2.26
N VAL A 143 -21.65 -1.35 1.64
CA VAL A 143 -22.32 -2.64 1.82
C VAL A 143 -21.39 -3.78 1.39
N THR A 144 -20.76 -3.67 0.22
CA THR A 144 -19.76 -4.63 -0.26
C THR A 144 -18.60 -4.73 0.74
N ASN A 145 -18.07 -3.60 1.22
CA ASN A 145 -16.97 -3.59 2.19
C ASN A 145 -17.38 -4.06 3.60
N ALA A 146 -18.65 -3.93 3.97
CA ALA A 146 -19.19 -4.36 5.26
C ALA A 146 -19.54 -5.85 5.27
N GLY A 147 -20.02 -6.40 4.16
CA GLY A 147 -20.25 -7.84 3.99
C GLY A 147 -18.97 -8.65 3.81
N THR A 148 -17.93 -8.10 3.18
CA THR A 148 -16.77 -8.90 2.73
C THR A 148 -15.75 -9.32 3.80
N ARG A 149 -15.88 -9.01 5.10
CA ARG A 149 -14.70 -9.09 6.00
C ARG A 149 -14.92 -9.47 7.46
N GLN A 150 -16.09 -9.95 7.84
CA GLN A 150 -16.27 -10.60 9.14
C GLN A 150 -16.68 -12.03 8.88
N LEU A 151 -15.88 -12.99 9.35
CA LEU A 151 -16.36 -14.36 9.51
C LEU A 151 -17.59 -14.31 10.42
N SER A 152 -18.72 -14.79 9.91
CA SER A 152 -19.85 -15.13 10.77
C SER A 152 -19.50 -16.35 11.63
N ALA A 153 -20.10 -16.47 12.81
CA ALA A 153 -19.90 -17.65 13.67
C ALA A 153 -20.23 -18.97 12.93
N SER A 154 -21.20 -18.92 12.00
CA SER A 154 -21.57 -20.05 11.14
C SER A 154 -20.51 -20.43 10.11
N GLU A 155 -19.72 -19.47 9.62
CA GLU A 155 -18.62 -19.71 8.67
C GLU A 155 -17.31 -20.05 9.37
N ALA A 156 -17.24 -19.88 10.69
CA ALA A 156 -16.06 -20.17 11.49
C ALA A 156 -16.24 -21.35 12.44
N ASN A 157 -17.37 -22.09 12.34
CA ASN A 157 -17.48 -23.48 12.80
C ASN A 157 -16.55 -24.45 12.03
N ILE A 158 -15.54 -23.91 11.34
CA ILE A 158 -14.52 -24.63 10.59
C ILE A 158 -13.41 -24.97 11.58
N VAL A 159 -13.62 -26.05 12.31
CA VAL A 159 -12.89 -27.32 12.23
C VAL A 159 -13.26 -28.02 13.54
N ASP A 160 -14.01 -29.12 13.47
CA ASP A 160 -14.03 -30.09 14.57
C ASP A 160 -12.64 -30.74 14.53
N THR A 161 -11.71 -30.16 15.28
CA THR A 161 -10.31 -30.58 15.27
C THR A 161 -10.16 -31.71 16.27
N ASP A 162 -9.71 -32.87 15.84
CA ASP A 162 -9.23 -33.98 16.70
C ASP A 162 -7.96 -33.61 17.49
N VAL A 163 -7.68 -32.31 17.69
CA VAL A 163 -6.54 -31.79 18.43
C VAL A 163 -6.94 -31.65 19.90
N ASP A 164 -6.57 -32.60 20.72
CA ASP A 164 -6.69 -32.54 22.17
C ASP A 164 -5.32 -32.70 22.85
N ASP A 165 -5.33 -32.92 24.16
CA ASP A 165 -4.10 -33.05 24.94
C ASP A 165 -3.35 -34.35 24.59
N GLU A 166 -4.06 -35.40 24.16
CA GLU A 166 -3.50 -36.66 23.68
C GLU A 166 -2.81 -36.46 22.32
N PHE A 167 -3.46 -35.77 21.39
CA PHE A 167 -2.87 -35.40 20.11
C PHE A 167 -1.56 -34.61 20.29
N ILE A 168 -1.53 -33.62 21.19
CA ILE A 168 -0.31 -32.83 21.46
C ILE A 168 0.78 -33.73 22.03
N LEU A 169 0.43 -34.64 22.93
CA LEU A 169 1.37 -35.57 23.55
C LEU A 169 1.97 -36.55 22.51
N GLU A 170 1.16 -37.06 21.60
CA GLU A 170 1.59 -37.96 20.51
C GLU A 170 2.54 -37.25 19.52
N HIS A 171 2.35 -35.94 19.31
CA HIS A 171 3.07 -35.17 18.29
C HIS A 171 4.18 -34.24 18.81
N TRP A 172 4.40 -34.14 20.13
CA TRP A 172 5.67 -34.59 20.71
C TRP A 172 7.02 -34.34 19.99
N PRO A 173 7.43 -33.14 19.52
CA PRO A 173 8.56 -33.04 18.59
C PRO A 173 9.90 -33.29 19.28
N ASP A 174 10.85 -33.83 18.53
CA ASP A 174 12.23 -33.94 18.99
C ASP A 174 12.92 -32.57 19.14
N ARG A 175 14.06 -32.54 19.85
CA ARG A 175 14.82 -31.29 20.09
C ARG A 175 15.24 -30.55 18.82
N LYS A 176 15.50 -31.24 17.70
CA LYS A 176 15.96 -30.63 16.45
C LYS A 176 14.79 -29.96 15.73
N VAL A 177 13.63 -30.59 15.73
CA VAL A 177 12.38 -30.01 15.24
C VAL A 177 12.02 -28.77 16.07
N VAL A 178 12.11 -28.85 17.39
CA VAL A 178 11.88 -27.69 18.29
C VAL A 178 12.79 -26.51 17.93
N LYS A 179 14.10 -26.73 17.78
CA LYS A 179 15.05 -25.67 17.38
C LYS A 179 14.69 -25.06 16.03
N THR A 180 14.29 -25.88 15.07
CA THR A 180 13.89 -25.42 13.73
C THR A 180 12.62 -24.57 13.81
N ASN A 181 11.60 -25.03 14.54
CA ASN A 181 10.33 -24.32 14.72
C ASN A 181 10.50 -22.99 15.46
N LEU A 182 11.30 -22.97 16.55
CA LEU A 182 11.66 -21.73 17.24
C LEU A 182 12.38 -20.75 16.31
N SER A 183 13.30 -21.25 15.48
CA SER A 183 14.02 -20.41 14.51
C SER A 183 13.08 -19.84 13.44
N ILE A 184 12.10 -20.62 12.97
CA ILE A 184 11.08 -20.16 12.02
C ILE A 184 10.22 -19.07 12.66
N ALA A 185 9.69 -19.31 13.87
CA ALA A 185 8.87 -18.34 14.59
C ALA A 185 9.61 -17.02 14.86
N LEU A 186 10.89 -17.10 15.23
CA LEU A 186 11.73 -15.95 15.57
C LEU A 186 11.88 -14.95 14.39
N ILE A 187 11.84 -15.42 13.14
CA ILE A 187 11.85 -14.55 11.93
C ILE A 187 10.72 -13.51 11.97
N PHE A 188 9.58 -13.86 12.57
CA PHE A 188 8.37 -13.05 12.56
C PHE A 188 8.13 -12.30 13.87
N LEU A 189 8.64 -12.83 15.00
CA LEU A 189 8.58 -12.20 16.31
C LEU A 189 9.52 -10.99 16.44
N THR A 190 10.72 -11.04 15.84
CA THR A 190 11.79 -10.02 15.93
C THR A 190 11.51 -8.70 15.22
N THR A 191 10.25 -8.37 14.96
CA THR A 191 9.85 -7.17 14.19
C THR A 191 9.79 -5.87 15.01
N MET A 192 9.97 -5.96 16.32
CA MET A 192 9.78 -4.86 17.26
C MET A 192 11.14 -4.27 17.68
N ARG A 193 11.53 -3.13 17.11
CA ARG A 193 12.64 -2.30 17.62
C ARG A 193 12.23 -1.47 18.84
N SER A 194 11.31 -1.97 19.66
CA SER A 194 10.95 -1.26 20.87
C SER A 194 11.97 -1.63 21.94
N LYS A 195 12.53 -0.64 22.62
CA LYS A 195 13.05 -0.77 23.99
C LYS A 195 11.93 -1.14 24.99
N ALA A 196 10.82 -1.72 24.52
CA ALA A 196 9.72 -2.11 25.36
C ALA A 196 10.22 -3.21 26.28
N VAL A 197 9.98 -2.98 27.56
CA VAL A 197 10.37 -3.86 28.63
C VAL A 197 9.58 -5.17 28.45
N PRO A 198 10.22 -6.32 28.16
CA PRO A 198 9.53 -7.60 28.01
C PRO A 198 8.68 -7.96 29.23
N THR A 199 9.01 -7.38 30.39
CA THR A 199 8.34 -7.58 31.68
C THR A 199 7.14 -6.67 31.90
N ALA A 200 6.84 -5.70 31.03
CA ALA A 200 5.69 -4.80 31.22
C ALA A 200 4.36 -5.56 31.36
N ILE A 201 4.22 -6.69 30.66
CA ILE A 201 3.02 -7.53 30.74
C ILE A 201 2.85 -8.22 32.11
N LEU A 202 3.95 -8.41 32.86
CA LEU A 202 3.93 -8.90 34.25
C LEU A 202 3.38 -7.84 35.21
N GLU A 203 3.54 -6.56 34.86
CA GLU A 203 2.99 -5.41 35.58
C GLU A 203 1.61 -5.00 35.05
N ASN A 204 0.92 -5.88 34.33
CA ASN A 204 -0.41 -5.57 33.78
C ASN A 204 -0.40 -4.35 32.84
N LYS A 205 0.71 -4.16 32.12
CA LYS A 205 0.88 -3.10 31.13
C LYS A 205 1.16 -3.66 29.75
N VAL A 206 0.45 -3.14 28.77
CA VAL A 206 0.61 -3.47 27.38
C VAL A 206 1.37 -2.35 26.67
N VAL A 207 2.55 -2.69 26.13
CA VAL A 207 3.37 -1.77 25.34
C VAL A 207 3.25 -2.10 23.86
N MET A 208 2.77 -1.13 23.09
CA MET A 208 2.51 -1.32 21.66
C MET A 208 3.76 -1.16 20.78
N PRO A 209 3.72 -1.68 19.54
CA PRO A 209 4.82 -1.56 18.58
C PRO A 209 5.24 -0.14 18.21
N ASN A 210 4.29 0.79 18.19
CA ASN A 210 4.56 2.17 17.83
C ASN A 210 4.87 2.93 19.12
N THR A 211 6.11 3.40 19.25
CA THR A 211 6.58 4.14 20.43
C THR A 211 5.90 5.50 20.60
N ALA A 212 5.13 5.95 19.61
CA ALA A 212 4.29 7.15 19.73
C ALA A 212 2.97 6.90 20.50
N TRP A 213 2.63 5.65 20.80
CA TRP A 213 1.46 5.30 21.60
C TRP A 213 1.87 5.01 23.04
N ASP A 214 1.12 5.56 23.99
CA ASP A 214 1.36 5.33 25.41
C ASP A 214 1.06 3.87 25.80
N PRO A 215 1.78 3.31 26.80
CA PRO A 215 1.44 2.04 27.40
C PRO A 215 0.00 2.06 27.94
N VAL A 216 -0.68 0.92 27.87
CA VAL A 216 -2.05 0.74 28.35
C VAL A 216 -2.07 -0.20 29.53
N GLU A 217 -2.67 0.22 30.64
CA GLU A 217 -2.93 -0.65 31.78
C GLU A 217 -4.09 -1.60 31.45
N VAL A 218 -3.90 -2.88 31.75
CA VAL A 218 -4.89 -3.94 31.51
C VAL A 218 -5.12 -4.72 32.80
N GLY A 219 -6.30 -5.28 32.99
CA GLY A 219 -6.57 -6.14 34.13
C GLY A 219 -5.86 -7.50 34.05
N GLU A 220 -6.12 -8.33 35.06
CA GLU A 220 -5.82 -9.77 34.99
C GLU A 220 -6.57 -10.41 33.82
N HIS A 221 -7.88 -10.13 33.72
CA HIS A 221 -8.70 -10.25 32.52
C HIS A 221 -8.67 -8.97 31.70
N ILE A 222 -8.52 -9.09 30.38
CA ILE A 222 -8.35 -7.93 29.50
C ILE A 222 -9.71 -7.54 28.91
N ASP A 223 -10.09 -6.27 29.06
CA ASP A 223 -11.19 -5.72 28.27
C ASP A 223 -10.73 -5.55 26.82
N TRP A 224 -11.08 -6.51 25.97
CA TRP A 224 -10.73 -6.49 24.55
C TRP A 224 -11.48 -5.41 23.75
N SER A 225 -12.47 -4.73 24.34
CA SER A 225 -13.24 -3.65 23.71
C SER A 225 -12.56 -2.27 23.75
N ILE A 226 -11.40 -2.15 24.42
CA ILE A 226 -10.60 -0.91 24.49
C ILE A 226 -10.40 -0.32 23.09
N LYS A 227 -10.71 0.97 22.95
CA LYS A 227 -10.56 1.74 21.71
C LYS A 227 -9.24 2.49 21.68
N GLY A 228 -8.47 2.26 20.62
CA GLY A 228 -7.23 2.98 20.36
C GLY A 228 -7.41 4.36 19.73
N PRO A 229 -6.31 5.13 19.64
CA PRO A 229 -6.27 6.43 18.95
C PRO A 229 -6.52 6.32 17.45
N ASP A 230 -6.22 5.18 16.82
CA ASP A 230 -6.42 4.97 15.39
C ASP A 230 -6.66 3.49 15.03
N ARG A 231 -7.01 3.23 13.77
CA ARG A 231 -7.29 1.85 13.27
C ARG A 231 -6.06 0.94 13.33
N SER A 232 -4.85 1.49 13.25
CA SER A 232 -3.62 0.73 13.29
C SER A 232 -3.34 0.24 14.72
N TRP A 233 -3.54 1.11 15.71
CA TRP A 233 -3.48 0.73 17.13
C TRP A 233 -4.45 -0.42 17.40
N GLN A 234 -5.72 -0.29 16.99
CA GLN A 234 -6.73 -1.32 17.23
C GLN A 234 -6.34 -2.66 16.63
N SER A 235 -5.77 -2.63 15.42
CA SER A 235 -5.33 -3.85 14.73
C SER A 235 -4.10 -4.48 15.42
N CYS A 236 -3.20 -3.70 16.03
CA CYS A 236 -2.04 -4.23 16.75
C CYS A 236 -2.43 -4.80 18.12
N PHE A 237 -3.31 -4.13 18.87
CA PHE A 237 -3.82 -4.60 20.16
C PHE A 237 -4.52 -5.95 20.00
N LEU A 238 -5.52 -6.00 19.11
CA LEU A 238 -6.28 -7.23 18.88
C LEU A 238 -5.40 -8.33 18.26
N ALA A 239 -4.38 -7.99 17.48
CA ALA A 239 -3.45 -8.98 16.96
C ALA A 239 -2.51 -9.59 18.02
N LEU A 240 -2.50 -9.09 19.26
CA LEU A 240 -1.54 -9.45 20.30
C LEU A 240 -0.08 -9.07 19.96
N ASP A 241 0.12 -8.02 19.16
CA ASP A 241 1.47 -7.60 18.72
C ASP A 241 2.39 -7.23 19.90
N PHE A 242 1.83 -6.88 21.05
CA PHE A 242 2.56 -6.55 22.27
C PHE A 242 3.21 -7.76 22.95
N LEU A 243 2.74 -8.99 22.69
CA LEU A 243 3.34 -10.22 23.25
C LEU A 243 4.63 -10.63 22.53
N LYS A 244 4.90 -10.07 21.35
CA LYS A 244 6.06 -10.44 20.50
C LYS A 244 7.39 -10.33 21.21
N ASN A 245 7.59 -9.30 22.03
CA ASN A 245 8.86 -9.08 22.71
C ASN A 245 9.12 -10.15 23.77
N ALA A 246 8.11 -10.47 24.58
CA ALA A 246 8.21 -11.55 25.55
C ALA A 246 8.48 -12.90 24.85
N ALA A 247 7.72 -13.21 23.79
CA ALA A 247 7.94 -14.44 23.02
C ALA A 247 9.33 -14.48 22.35
N THR A 248 9.86 -13.34 21.90
CA THR A 248 11.21 -13.23 21.31
C THR A 248 12.28 -13.57 22.33
N VAL A 249 12.23 -12.96 23.52
CA VAL A 249 13.20 -13.20 24.59
C VAL A 249 13.19 -14.66 25.03
N LEU A 250 11.99 -15.23 25.20
CA LEU A 250 11.83 -16.64 25.54
C LEU A 250 12.39 -17.57 24.46
N SER A 251 12.10 -17.29 23.18
CA SER A 251 12.59 -18.08 22.05
C SER A 251 14.12 -18.07 21.96
N GLN A 252 14.75 -16.90 22.11
CA GLN A 252 16.20 -16.75 22.08
C GLN A 252 16.87 -17.57 23.19
N ARG A 253 16.34 -17.45 24.41
CA ARG A 253 16.85 -18.21 25.54
C ARG A 253 16.72 -19.72 25.35
N LEU A 254 15.57 -20.20 24.89
CA LEU A 254 15.36 -21.63 24.63
C LEU A 254 16.32 -22.16 23.54
N LEU A 255 16.68 -21.33 22.56
CA LEU A 255 17.69 -21.68 21.57
C LEU A 255 19.10 -21.76 22.19
N GLU A 256 19.43 -20.85 23.13
CA GLU A 256 20.72 -20.81 23.84
C GLU A 256 20.90 -22.00 24.79
N THR A 257 19.87 -22.39 25.56
CA THR A 257 19.93 -23.55 26.47
C THR A 257 19.67 -24.89 25.76
N GLY A 258 19.36 -24.87 24.46
CA GLY A 258 19.14 -26.09 23.69
C GLY A 258 17.82 -26.80 24.00
N GLY A 259 16.80 -26.06 24.46
CA GLY A 259 15.42 -26.50 24.62
C GLY A 259 15.09 -27.22 25.93
N ASP A 260 16.00 -27.24 26.90
CA ASP A 260 15.71 -27.75 28.25
C ASP A 260 14.96 -26.73 29.12
N GLY A 261 14.99 -25.44 28.77
CA GLY A 261 14.38 -24.35 29.53
C GLY A 261 15.05 -24.08 30.88
N THR A 262 16.07 -24.86 31.26
CA THR A 262 16.80 -24.74 32.52
C THR A 262 17.97 -23.79 32.35
N ASP A 263 18.07 -22.81 33.24
CA ASP A 263 19.17 -21.86 33.25
C ASP A 263 19.93 -21.98 34.56
N SER A 264 21.25 -21.90 34.47
CA SER A 264 22.11 -21.83 35.65
C SER A 264 21.83 -20.62 36.54
N ASP A 265 21.16 -19.60 36.00
CA ASP A 265 20.77 -18.35 36.66
C ASP A 265 19.30 -18.41 37.14
N PRO A 266 19.06 -18.57 38.46
CA PRO A 266 17.71 -18.74 39.01
C PRO A 266 16.79 -17.54 38.76
N GLU A 267 17.32 -16.31 38.79
CA GLU A 267 16.51 -15.10 38.57
C GLU A 267 15.98 -15.05 37.14
N LYS A 268 16.82 -15.43 36.18
CA LYS A 268 16.36 -15.57 34.80
C LYS A 268 15.32 -16.67 34.74
N GLU A 269 15.55 -17.83 35.33
CA GLU A 269 14.62 -18.97 35.27
C GLU A 269 13.22 -18.58 35.77
N ASP A 270 13.16 -17.92 36.92
CA ASP A 270 11.93 -17.35 37.48
C ASP A 270 11.25 -16.39 36.51
N LEU A 271 12.03 -15.49 35.90
CA LEU A 271 11.51 -14.55 34.91
C LEU A 271 10.91 -15.26 33.69
N SER A 272 11.56 -16.31 33.16
CA SER A 272 11.00 -17.07 32.04
C SER A 272 9.72 -17.80 32.41
N ARG A 273 9.65 -18.39 33.61
CA ARG A 273 8.45 -19.06 34.08
C ARG A 273 7.29 -18.07 34.24
N ALA A 274 7.56 -16.91 34.83
CA ALA A 274 6.58 -15.83 34.98
C ALA A 274 6.09 -15.31 33.63
N LEU A 275 7.01 -15.01 32.69
CA LEU A 275 6.65 -14.57 31.35
C LEU A 275 5.85 -15.63 30.59
N THR A 276 6.28 -16.89 30.63
CA THR A 276 5.62 -18.00 29.94
C THR A 276 4.18 -18.16 30.41
N ARG A 277 3.95 -18.13 31.74
CA ARG A 277 2.59 -18.16 32.31
C ARG A 277 1.77 -16.96 31.81
N ARG A 278 2.27 -15.74 32.02
CA ARG A 278 1.48 -14.53 31.70
C ARG A 278 1.15 -14.40 30.22
N ILE A 279 2.07 -14.69 29.30
CA ILE A 279 1.74 -14.63 27.87
C ILE A 279 0.73 -15.71 27.46
N THR A 280 0.73 -16.86 28.15
CA THR A 280 -0.24 -17.93 27.91
C THR A 280 -1.60 -17.53 28.42
N ASP A 281 -1.69 -17.01 29.65
CA ASP A 281 -2.95 -16.54 30.24
C ASP A 281 -3.59 -15.48 29.34
N VAL A 282 -2.81 -14.51 28.86
CA VAL A 282 -3.31 -13.46 27.96
C VAL A 282 -3.77 -14.03 26.61
N ALA A 283 -3.04 -15.01 26.05
CA ALA A 283 -3.43 -15.63 24.79
C ALA A 283 -4.72 -16.47 24.93
N ILE A 284 -4.87 -17.21 26.03
CA ILE A 284 -6.05 -18.01 26.33
C ILE A 284 -7.25 -17.10 26.63
N ASP A 285 -7.08 -16.06 27.46
CA ASP A 285 -8.12 -15.06 27.75
C ASP A 285 -8.64 -14.41 26.46
N PHE A 286 -7.74 -14.08 25.52
CA PHE A 286 -8.13 -13.61 24.20
C PHE A 286 -8.97 -14.63 23.43
N ILE A 287 -8.49 -15.88 23.33
CA ILE A 287 -9.12 -16.96 22.56
C ILE A 287 -10.54 -17.24 23.08
N GLU A 288 -10.70 -17.31 24.40
CA GLU A 288 -11.98 -17.61 25.06
C GLU A 288 -12.94 -16.43 24.97
N SER A 289 -12.44 -15.20 25.08
CA SER A 289 -13.27 -13.99 25.04
C SER A 289 -13.67 -13.55 23.63
N ASN A 290 -12.94 -13.98 22.60
CA ASN A 290 -13.13 -13.50 21.22
C ASN A 290 -13.26 -14.65 20.21
N PRO A 291 -14.17 -15.62 20.41
CA PRO A 291 -14.39 -16.67 19.42
C PRO A 291 -14.85 -16.05 18.09
N PRO A 292 -14.58 -16.70 16.94
CA PRO A 292 -15.12 -16.26 15.66
C PRO A 292 -16.62 -16.01 15.70
N GLY A 293 -17.05 -14.84 15.25
CA GLY A 293 -18.47 -14.43 15.28
C GLY A 293 -19.06 -14.16 16.67
N GLY A 294 -18.31 -14.39 17.76
CA GLY A 294 -18.62 -13.88 19.09
C GLY A 294 -18.21 -12.42 19.22
N GLY A 295 -19.16 -11.58 19.64
CA GLY A 295 -19.01 -10.12 19.62
C GLY A 295 -17.99 -9.55 20.61
N GLY A 296 -17.52 -8.34 20.30
CA GLY A 296 -16.81 -7.47 21.24
C GLY A 296 -16.22 -6.26 20.53
N ALA A 297 -15.04 -6.42 19.92
CA ALA A 297 -14.28 -5.32 19.32
C ALA A 297 -14.38 -5.27 17.79
N SER A 298 -14.61 -4.07 17.25
CA SER A 298 -14.48 -3.81 15.81
C SER A 298 -13.09 -4.24 15.33
N ARG A 299 -13.02 -4.94 14.19
CA ARG A 299 -11.80 -5.47 13.56
C ARG A 299 -11.13 -6.67 14.24
N CYS A 300 -11.74 -7.28 15.26
CA CYS A 300 -11.18 -8.46 15.93
C CYS A 300 -10.82 -9.57 14.92
N TRP A 301 -11.77 -9.95 14.06
CA TRP A 301 -11.59 -10.97 13.01
C TRP A 301 -11.36 -10.38 11.60
N HIS A 302 -11.01 -9.10 11.50
CA HIS A 302 -10.65 -8.49 10.22
C HIS A 302 -9.39 -9.16 9.64
N GLU A 303 -9.34 -9.36 8.32
CA GLU A 303 -8.36 -10.22 7.66
C GLU A 303 -6.91 -9.89 8.05
N GLY A 304 -6.52 -8.62 7.98
CA GLY A 304 -5.18 -8.18 8.35
C GLY A 304 -4.86 -8.28 9.85
N THR A 305 -5.85 -8.23 10.74
CA THR A 305 -5.68 -8.39 12.19
C THR A 305 -5.50 -9.87 12.52
N ALA A 306 -6.41 -10.72 12.03
CA ALA A 306 -6.36 -12.16 12.22
C ALA A 306 -5.09 -12.78 11.62
N THR A 307 -4.66 -12.32 10.43
CA THR A 307 -3.39 -12.73 9.82
C THR A 307 -2.21 -12.46 10.75
N LYS A 308 -2.11 -11.26 11.35
CA LYS A 308 -1.04 -10.97 12.31
C LYS A 308 -1.14 -11.82 13.58
N ARG A 309 -2.36 -12.08 14.06
CA ARG A 309 -2.56 -12.89 15.25
C ARG A 309 -2.13 -14.33 15.06
N LEU A 310 -2.34 -14.92 13.87
CA LEU A 310 -1.84 -16.25 13.53
C LEU A 310 -0.34 -16.39 13.87
N VAL A 311 0.50 -15.45 13.41
CA VAL A 311 1.94 -15.57 13.63
C VAL A 311 2.35 -15.30 15.08
N ASN A 312 1.57 -14.50 15.82
CA ASN A 312 1.80 -14.23 17.23
C ASN A 312 1.45 -15.45 18.09
N LEU A 313 0.29 -16.07 17.83
CA LEU A 313 -0.12 -17.32 18.44
C LEU A 313 0.84 -18.45 18.09
N LEU A 314 1.30 -18.52 16.84
CA LEU A 314 2.32 -19.48 16.40
C LEU A 314 3.62 -19.31 17.19
N GLY A 315 4.08 -18.08 17.41
CA GLY A 315 5.26 -17.82 18.24
C GLY A 315 5.09 -18.28 19.67
N ILE A 316 3.97 -17.95 20.31
CA ILE A 316 3.65 -18.39 21.68
C ILE A 316 3.57 -19.92 21.74
N TYR A 317 2.86 -20.54 20.80
CA TYR A 317 2.78 -22.00 20.67
C TYR A 317 4.16 -22.64 20.58
N THR A 318 5.05 -22.14 19.71
CA THR A 318 6.42 -22.69 19.59
C THR A 318 7.26 -22.52 20.84
N VAL A 319 7.09 -21.43 21.59
CA VAL A 319 7.75 -21.23 22.89
C VAL A 319 7.25 -22.27 23.88
N LEU A 320 5.94 -22.45 24.02
CA LEU A 320 5.34 -23.41 24.95
C LEU A 320 5.71 -24.86 24.62
N HIS A 321 5.65 -25.20 23.33
CA HIS A 321 5.97 -26.55 22.85
C HIS A 321 7.45 -26.92 23.02
N ALA A 322 8.31 -25.92 23.26
CA ALA A 322 9.71 -26.11 23.59
C ALA A 322 10.00 -26.24 25.09
N GLN A 323 9.01 -25.97 25.97
CA GLN A 323 9.18 -26.02 27.43
C GLN A 323 9.06 -27.45 27.96
N THR A 324 10.17 -28.19 27.95
CA THR A 324 10.21 -29.60 28.40
C THR A 324 10.26 -29.78 29.93
N GLY A 325 10.47 -28.70 30.70
CA GLY A 325 10.64 -28.71 32.15
C GLY A 325 9.47 -28.19 33.00
N MET A 326 8.30 -27.90 32.41
CA MET A 326 7.13 -27.36 33.13
C MET A 326 6.10 -28.45 33.50
N GLU A 327 5.20 -28.15 34.44
CA GLU A 327 4.05 -29.00 34.79
C GLU A 327 3.26 -29.37 33.51
N ARG A 328 3.02 -30.67 33.29
CA ARG A 328 2.57 -31.17 32.00
C ARG A 328 1.10 -30.87 31.69
N ASP A 329 0.22 -30.93 32.69
CA ASP A 329 -1.23 -30.91 32.44
C ASP A 329 -1.73 -29.54 31.93
N TRP A 330 -1.36 -28.44 32.61
CA TRP A 330 -1.75 -27.10 32.16
C TRP A 330 -1.12 -26.73 30.81
N LEU A 331 0.11 -27.22 30.56
CA LEU A 331 0.87 -26.93 29.34
C LEU A 331 0.22 -27.60 28.13
N LEU A 332 -0.17 -28.88 28.26
CA LEU A 332 -0.87 -29.62 27.20
C LEU A 332 -2.22 -28.96 26.89
N SER A 333 -3.01 -28.63 27.91
CA SER A 333 -4.31 -27.96 27.72
C SER A 333 -4.18 -26.59 27.06
N SER A 334 -3.13 -25.84 27.39
CA SER A 334 -2.86 -24.54 26.77
C SER A 334 -2.40 -24.70 25.31
N LEU A 335 -1.54 -25.68 25.03
CA LEU A 335 -1.08 -25.99 23.69
C LEU A 335 -2.22 -26.43 22.78
N SER A 336 -3.12 -27.30 23.25
CA SER A 336 -4.28 -27.76 22.47
C SER A 336 -5.20 -26.60 22.11
N ARG A 337 -5.55 -25.72 23.06
CA ARG A 337 -6.36 -24.51 22.79
C ARG A 337 -5.71 -23.54 21.80
N ILE A 338 -4.41 -23.26 21.95
CA ILE A 338 -3.69 -22.37 21.04
C ILE A 338 -3.58 -23.00 19.65
N HIS A 339 -3.32 -24.30 19.57
CA HIS A 339 -3.28 -25.03 18.29
C HIS A 339 -4.63 -24.96 17.56
N LYS A 340 -5.75 -25.18 18.26
CA LYS A 340 -7.09 -24.99 17.68
C LYS A 340 -7.27 -23.58 17.12
N SER A 341 -6.85 -22.56 17.87
CA SER A 341 -6.91 -21.18 17.40
C SER A 341 -6.05 -20.95 16.14
N ILE A 342 -4.84 -21.55 16.07
CA ILE A 342 -4.01 -21.52 14.86
C ILE A 342 -4.74 -22.13 13.66
N LEU A 343 -5.40 -23.28 13.84
CA LEU A 343 -6.17 -23.95 12.78
C LEU A 343 -7.31 -23.06 12.28
N VAL A 344 -8.06 -22.43 13.17
CA VAL A 344 -9.14 -21.48 12.82
C VAL A 344 -8.59 -20.29 12.02
N HIS A 345 -7.48 -19.69 12.46
CA HIS A 345 -6.86 -18.57 11.74
C HIS A 345 -6.29 -19.00 10.38
N ALA A 346 -5.73 -20.20 10.26
CA ALA A 346 -5.26 -20.73 9.00
C ALA A 346 -6.42 -21.00 8.03
N ALA A 347 -7.53 -21.58 8.52
CA ALA A 347 -8.75 -21.80 7.74
C ALA A 347 -9.31 -20.49 7.15
N LEU A 348 -9.35 -19.42 7.96
CA LEU A 348 -9.71 -18.07 7.51
C LEU A 348 -8.84 -17.58 6.34
N ILE A 349 -7.52 -17.78 6.42
CA ILE A 349 -6.57 -17.33 5.39
C ILE A 349 -6.63 -18.22 4.13
N MET A 350 -6.94 -19.51 4.32
CA MET A 350 -7.12 -20.47 3.25
C MET A 350 -8.40 -20.23 2.46
N ASP A 351 -9.43 -19.63 3.06
CA ASP A 351 -10.69 -19.29 2.40
C ASP A 351 -10.46 -18.34 1.20
N PRO A 352 -10.78 -18.76 -0.04
CA PRO A 352 -10.65 -17.91 -1.22
C PRO A 352 -11.43 -16.59 -1.14
N ARG A 353 -12.50 -16.53 -0.34
CA ARG A 353 -13.33 -15.32 -0.14
C ARG A 353 -12.60 -14.26 0.70
N GLN A 354 -11.66 -14.68 1.52
CA GLN A 354 -10.89 -13.84 2.46
C GLN A 354 -9.49 -13.51 1.92
N TYR A 355 -9.05 -14.21 0.87
CA TYR A 355 -7.73 -14.05 0.28
C TYR A 355 -7.65 -12.77 -0.58
N ILE A 356 -6.62 -11.94 -0.34
CA ILE A 356 -6.40 -10.71 -1.09
C ILE A 356 -5.41 -10.96 -2.22
N ARG A 357 -5.85 -10.84 -3.47
CA ARG A 357 -4.96 -10.91 -4.65
C ARG A 357 -4.22 -9.59 -4.89
N SER A 358 -3.00 -9.67 -5.43
CA SER A 358 -2.20 -8.55 -5.91
C SER A 358 -2.10 -7.39 -4.90
N GLY A 359 -1.61 -7.67 -3.69
CA GLY A 359 -1.41 -6.63 -2.69
C GLY A 359 -0.62 -7.08 -1.46
N ASN A 360 -0.01 -6.13 -0.77
CA ASN A 360 0.86 -6.43 0.39
C ASN A 360 0.15 -7.17 1.55
N HIS A 361 -1.19 -7.09 1.65
CA HIS A 361 -1.97 -7.90 2.59
C HIS A 361 -2.03 -9.38 2.19
N GLY A 362 -2.20 -9.67 0.90
CA GLY A 362 -2.19 -11.04 0.36
C GLY A 362 -0.84 -11.71 0.52
N LEU A 363 0.23 -10.98 0.17
CA LEU A 363 1.58 -11.47 0.43
C LEU A 363 1.82 -11.74 1.92
N ARG A 364 1.30 -10.89 2.82
CA ARG A 364 1.40 -11.14 4.27
C ARG A 364 0.64 -12.40 4.70
N GLN A 365 -0.56 -12.62 4.16
CA GLN A 365 -1.34 -13.84 4.36
C GLN A 365 -0.50 -15.06 3.97
N ASP A 366 0.07 -15.07 2.77
CA ASP A 366 0.86 -16.19 2.26
C ASP A 366 2.14 -16.40 3.08
N VAL A 367 2.90 -15.35 3.38
CA VAL A 367 4.15 -15.46 4.14
C VAL A 367 3.92 -16.04 5.56
N PHE A 368 2.84 -15.65 6.22
CA PHE A 368 2.53 -16.15 7.57
C PHE A 368 1.92 -17.55 7.53
N LEU A 369 1.10 -17.84 6.52
CA LEU A 369 0.58 -19.18 6.27
C LEU A 369 1.73 -20.16 5.93
N TYR A 370 2.75 -19.71 5.21
CA TYR A 370 3.96 -20.50 4.93
C TYR A 370 4.70 -20.88 6.21
N ALA A 371 4.89 -19.93 7.13
CA ALA A 371 5.52 -20.19 8.41
C ALA A 371 4.71 -21.15 9.28
N ALA A 372 3.39 -20.93 9.38
CA ALA A 372 2.48 -21.82 10.10
C ALA A 372 2.49 -23.23 9.50
N GLY A 373 2.36 -23.34 8.17
CA GLY A 373 2.40 -24.62 7.46
C GLY A 373 3.71 -25.37 7.68
N SER A 374 4.85 -24.67 7.65
CA SER A 374 6.16 -25.29 7.90
C SER A 374 6.27 -25.85 9.32
N ILE A 375 5.82 -25.10 10.33
CA ILE A 375 5.88 -25.52 11.73
C ILE A 375 4.91 -26.69 12.00
N ILE A 376 3.66 -26.59 11.52
CA ILE A 376 2.65 -27.63 11.71
C ILE A 376 3.05 -28.90 10.94
N ASN A 377 3.62 -28.79 9.73
CA ASN A 377 4.14 -29.94 9.00
C ASN A 377 5.30 -30.63 9.73
N ASN A 378 6.18 -29.87 10.39
CA ASN A 378 7.27 -30.47 11.17
C ASN A 378 6.77 -31.25 12.39
N ILE A 379 5.57 -30.96 12.89
CA ILE A 379 4.94 -31.62 14.05
C ILE A 379 4.12 -32.82 13.61
N THR A 380 3.29 -32.65 12.57
CA THR A 380 2.27 -33.62 12.15
C THR A 380 2.72 -34.50 10.98
N GLY A 381 3.71 -34.06 10.20
CA GLY A 381 4.08 -34.69 8.92
C GLY A 381 3.09 -34.43 7.76
N GLU A 382 1.92 -33.85 8.04
CA GLU A 382 0.81 -33.74 7.08
C GLU A 382 0.22 -32.32 7.06
N CYS A 383 0.90 -31.36 6.43
CA CYS A 383 0.34 -30.02 6.21
C CYS A 383 0.73 -29.41 4.87
N THR A 384 -0.28 -29.02 4.08
CA THR A 384 -0.11 -28.48 2.72
C THR A 384 -0.07 -26.96 2.66
N TRP A 385 -0.26 -26.26 3.78
CA TRP A 385 -0.39 -24.80 3.81
C TRP A 385 0.83 -24.07 3.27
N ALA A 386 2.05 -24.57 3.54
CA ALA A 386 3.26 -23.96 3.03
C ALA A 386 3.35 -24.04 1.50
N LYS A 387 2.96 -25.19 0.94
CA LYS A 387 2.85 -25.36 -0.51
C LYS A 387 1.83 -24.40 -1.11
N THR A 388 0.61 -24.36 -0.56
CA THR A 388 -0.44 -23.45 -1.04
C THR A 388 -0.03 -21.98 -0.94
N ALA A 389 0.60 -21.57 0.17
CA ALA A 389 1.11 -20.22 0.33
C ALA A 389 2.17 -19.85 -0.72
N MET A 390 3.04 -20.79 -1.08
CA MET A 390 4.06 -20.57 -2.10
C MET A 390 3.47 -20.45 -3.50
N GLU A 391 2.54 -21.34 -3.87
CA GLU A 391 1.79 -21.27 -5.13
C GLU A 391 1.07 -19.92 -5.25
N ARG A 392 0.33 -19.51 -4.22
CA ARG A 392 -0.36 -18.21 -4.15
C ARG A 392 0.57 -17.01 -4.22
N THR A 393 1.72 -17.08 -3.53
CA THR A 393 2.75 -16.03 -3.58
C THR A 393 3.25 -15.84 -5.01
N SER A 394 3.55 -16.94 -5.70
CA SER A 394 4.02 -16.88 -7.08
C SER A 394 2.96 -16.30 -8.02
N GLU A 395 1.79 -16.92 -8.08
CA GLU A 395 0.74 -16.62 -9.07
C GLU A 395 0.03 -15.28 -8.82
N PHE A 396 -0.33 -14.98 -7.57
CA PHE A 396 -1.23 -13.86 -7.27
C PHE A 396 -0.55 -12.63 -6.69
N GLN A 397 0.67 -12.77 -6.16
CA GLN A 397 1.39 -11.65 -5.52
C GLN A 397 2.59 -11.20 -6.32
N VAL A 398 3.43 -12.13 -6.78
CA VAL A 398 4.62 -11.79 -7.58
C VAL A 398 4.24 -11.50 -9.03
N ASP A 399 3.59 -12.45 -9.72
CA ASP A 399 3.30 -12.30 -11.16
C ASP A 399 2.39 -11.10 -11.47
N LEU A 400 1.52 -10.72 -10.54
CA LEU A 400 0.61 -9.58 -10.68
C LEU A 400 1.15 -8.28 -10.05
N GLY A 401 2.04 -8.38 -9.07
CA GLY A 401 2.44 -7.25 -8.22
C GLY A 401 3.88 -6.76 -8.40
N VAL A 402 4.75 -7.57 -9.02
CA VAL A 402 6.15 -7.23 -9.27
C VAL A 402 6.38 -7.11 -10.77
N GLY A 403 6.79 -5.92 -11.21
CA GLY A 403 7.16 -5.66 -12.60
C GLY A 403 8.37 -6.50 -13.05
N PRO A 404 8.58 -6.65 -14.37
CA PRO A 404 9.70 -7.43 -14.91
C PRO A 404 11.08 -6.87 -14.51
N ASP A 405 11.15 -5.59 -14.16
CA ASP A 405 12.32 -4.88 -13.62
C ASP A 405 12.44 -4.95 -12.08
N GLY A 406 11.56 -5.69 -11.42
CA GLY A 406 11.54 -5.84 -9.97
C GLY A 406 10.76 -4.76 -9.22
N ALA A 407 10.18 -3.76 -9.90
CA ALA A 407 9.41 -2.73 -9.22
C ALA A 407 8.14 -3.31 -8.58
N TRP A 408 7.81 -2.86 -7.36
CA TRP A 408 6.51 -3.21 -6.78
C TRP A 408 5.44 -2.25 -7.32
N CYS A 409 4.40 -2.79 -7.93
CA CYS A 409 3.44 -2.02 -8.74
C CYS A 409 2.57 -1.03 -7.94
N GLU A 410 2.63 -1.01 -6.61
CA GLU A 410 1.90 -0.04 -5.78
C GLU A 410 2.55 1.37 -5.76
N HIS A 411 3.69 1.58 -6.43
CA HIS A 411 4.33 2.90 -6.65
C HIS A 411 4.62 3.67 -5.36
N SER A 412 5.07 2.96 -4.34
CA SER A 412 5.56 3.54 -3.09
C SER A 412 6.89 2.90 -2.73
N THR A 413 7.91 3.73 -2.53
CA THR A 413 9.27 3.29 -2.20
C THR A 413 9.30 2.50 -0.88
N GLY A 414 8.53 2.94 0.12
CA GLY A 414 8.37 2.24 1.39
C GLY A 414 7.66 0.90 1.27
N TYR A 415 6.60 0.80 0.45
CA TYR A 415 5.91 -0.48 0.22
C TYR A 415 6.75 -1.47 -0.59
N HIS A 416 7.56 -0.99 -1.53
CA HIS A 416 8.53 -1.84 -2.22
C HIS A 416 9.49 -2.49 -1.22
N TYR A 417 10.08 -1.71 -0.30
CA TYR A 417 10.93 -2.23 0.78
C TYR A 417 10.18 -3.20 1.71
N LEU A 418 8.92 -2.90 2.06
CA LEU A 418 8.09 -3.78 2.89
C LEU A 418 7.89 -5.16 2.24
N VAL A 419 7.49 -5.19 0.97
CA VAL A 419 7.20 -6.42 0.22
C VAL A 419 8.47 -7.25 0.04
N MET A 420 9.59 -6.62 -0.33
CA MET A 420 10.88 -7.30 -0.45
C MET A 420 11.30 -7.95 0.88
N ASN A 421 11.08 -7.27 2.02
CA ASN A 421 11.36 -7.85 3.34
C ASN A 421 10.41 -9.00 3.71
N LEU A 422 9.15 -8.95 3.31
CA LEU A 422 8.21 -10.06 3.52
C LEU A 422 8.66 -11.31 2.75
N LEU A 423 9.06 -11.15 1.49
CA LEU A 423 9.66 -12.24 0.70
C LEU A 423 10.96 -12.74 1.33
N GLY A 424 11.82 -11.84 1.82
CA GLY A 424 13.03 -12.22 2.55
C GLY A 424 12.77 -13.04 3.81
N LYS A 425 11.66 -12.81 4.51
CA LYS A 425 11.25 -13.65 5.65
C LYS A 425 10.77 -15.02 5.20
N MET A 426 10.02 -15.09 4.11
CA MET A 426 9.61 -16.36 3.50
C MET A 426 10.83 -17.17 3.04
N PHE A 427 11.83 -16.50 2.44
CA PHE A 427 13.10 -17.12 2.06
C PHE A 427 13.81 -17.74 3.27
N LYS A 428 13.89 -17.01 4.39
CA LYS A 428 14.48 -17.53 5.64
C LYS A 428 13.72 -18.75 6.16
N ALA A 429 12.38 -18.72 6.14
CA ALA A 429 11.56 -19.85 6.53
C ALA A 429 11.78 -21.07 5.61
N ALA A 430 11.82 -20.85 4.29
CA ALA A 430 12.12 -21.87 3.29
C ALA A 430 13.53 -22.47 3.47
N SER A 431 14.50 -21.64 3.86
CA SER A 431 15.88 -22.10 4.15
C SER A 431 15.91 -23.03 5.36
N LEU A 432 15.17 -22.72 6.42
CA LEU A 432 15.07 -23.57 7.61
C LEU A 432 14.29 -24.86 7.32
N ALA A 433 13.25 -24.77 6.48
CA ALA A 433 12.50 -25.92 5.97
C ALA A 433 13.28 -26.73 4.90
N LYS A 434 14.45 -26.25 4.46
CA LYS A 434 15.29 -26.87 3.42
C LYS A 434 14.59 -27.11 2.09
N ASN A 435 13.64 -26.25 1.71
CA ASN A 435 12.97 -26.34 0.42
C ASN A 435 13.80 -25.66 -0.69
N SER A 436 14.52 -26.46 -1.49
CA SER A 436 15.45 -25.93 -2.49
C SER A 436 14.77 -25.21 -3.67
N ASP A 437 13.54 -25.58 -4.00
CA ASP A 437 12.81 -25.03 -5.15
C ASP A 437 12.30 -23.62 -4.80
N ASP A 438 11.73 -23.52 -3.60
CA ASP A 438 11.27 -22.25 -3.04
C ASP A 438 12.41 -21.23 -2.92
N LEU A 439 13.58 -21.69 -2.46
CA LEU A 439 14.78 -20.85 -2.36
C LEU A 439 15.23 -20.32 -3.72
N ARG A 440 15.19 -21.13 -4.79
CA ARG A 440 15.55 -20.66 -6.14
C ARG A 440 14.58 -19.59 -6.63
N TYR A 441 13.29 -19.83 -6.49
CA TYR A 441 12.26 -18.89 -6.93
C TYR A 441 12.36 -17.56 -6.17
N LEU A 442 12.34 -17.62 -4.84
CA LEU A 442 12.40 -16.43 -3.99
C LEU A 442 13.70 -15.67 -4.19
N SER A 443 14.84 -16.36 -4.37
CA SER A 443 16.12 -15.70 -4.67
C SER A 443 16.05 -14.88 -5.95
N ALA A 444 15.53 -15.45 -7.03
CA ALA A 444 15.40 -14.75 -8.30
C ALA A 444 14.48 -13.52 -8.20
N VAL A 445 13.35 -13.61 -7.48
CA VAL A 445 12.43 -12.49 -7.29
C VAL A 445 13.07 -11.40 -6.44
N ILE A 446 13.63 -11.76 -5.28
CA ILE A 446 14.22 -10.80 -4.34
C ILE A 446 15.39 -10.07 -5.00
N MET A 447 16.25 -10.75 -5.76
CA MET A 447 17.38 -10.11 -6.45
C MET A 447 16.92 -9.04 -7.45
N ARG A 448 15.87 -9.30 -8.24
CA ARG A 448 15.30 -8.29 -9.15
C ARG A 448 14.71 -7.12 -8.37
N MET A 449 13.98 -7.39 -7.29
CA MET A 449 13.46 -6.32 -6.43
C MET A 449 14.58 -5.50 -5.80
N MET A 450 15.70 -6.12 -5.42
CA MET A 450 16.87 -5.40 -4.89
C MET A 450 17.50 -4.47 -5.93
N ASP A 451 17.48 -4.83 -7.22
CA ASP A 451 17.94 -3.95 -8.29
C ASP A 451 17.05 -2.71 -8.42
N HIS A 452 15.73 -2.87 -8.36
CA HIS A 452 14.81 -1.74 -8.28
C HIS A 452 15.02 -0.92 -6.99
N TYR A 453 15.20 -1.56 -5.83
CA TYR A 453 15.51 -0.86 -4.58
C TYR A 453 16.75 0.04 -4.71
N ARG A 454 17.82 -0.47 -5.35
CA ARG A 454 19.06 0.30 -5.61
C ARG A 454 18.81 1.51 -6.52
N LEU A 455 17.85 1.41 -7.44
CA LEU A 455 17.42 2.53 -8.28
C LEU A 455 16.71 3.62 -7.45
N ILE A 456 15.74 3.24 -6.61
CA ILE A 456 14.88 4.20 -5.90
C ILE A 456 15.47 4.72 -4.58
N ALA A 457 16.41 4.02 -3.95
CA ALA A 457 17.01 4.46 -2.69
C ALA A 457 18.04 5.58 -2.88
N ASN A 458 18.19 6.42 -1.86
CA ASN A 458 19.30 7.37 -1.77
C ASN A 458 20.62 6.63 -1.46
N ASN A 459 21.76 7.28 -1.66
CA ASN A 459 23.09 6.72 -1.41
C ASN A 459 23.26 6.25 0.05
N ASP A 460 22.60 6.92 1.00
CA ASP A 460 22.60 6.57 2.42
C ASP A 460 21.65 5.39 2.77
N SER A 461 20.89 4.86 1.80
CA SER A 461 19.81 3.86 1.96
C SER A 461 18.55 4.37 2.66
N SER A 462 18.36 5.70 2.72
CA SER A 462 17.04 6.28 2.93
C SER A 462 16.19 6.21 1.67
N LEU A 463 14.87 6.27 1.85
CA LEU A 463 13.90 6.20 0.76
C LEU A 463 13.15 7.53 0.65
N PRO A 464 13.10 8.16 -0.53
CA PRO A 464 12.22 9.32 -0.75
C PRO A 464 10.77 9.00 -0.39
N MET A 465 10.03 9.98 0.15
CA MET A 465 8.65 9.80 0.65
C MET A 465 7.59 9.68 -0.45
N ILE A 466 7.88 9.02 -1.57
CA ILE A 466 6.96 8.90 -2.71
C ILE A 466 5.88 7.86 -2.42
N GLY A 467 4.62 8.21 -2.71
CA GLY A 467 3.44 7.41 -2.41
C GLY A 467 3.16 7.31 -0.91
N ASP A 468 2.52 6.23 -0.46
CA ASP A 468 2.25 6.00 0.97
C ASP A 468 3.52 5.60 1.79
N THR A 469 4.63 6.29 1.53
CA THR A 469 5.91 6.12 2.22
C THR A 469 6.02 7.15 3.35
N SER A 470 6.08 6.67 4.60
CA SER A 470 6.20 7.53 5.78
C SER A 470 7.60 8.10 6.00
N ALA A 471 7.70 9.19 6.78
CA ALA A 471 8.96 9.82 7.21
C ALA A 471 9.96 8.85 7.87
N LYS A 472 9.48 7.80 8.54
CA LYS A 472 10.33 6.73 9.10
C LYS A 472 11.25 6.07 8.07
N HIS A 473 10.78 5.90 6.84
CA HIS A 473 11.55 5.29 5.76
C HIS A 473 12.52 6.28 5.10
N ALA A 474 12.18 7.58 5.14
CA ALA A 474 13.04 8.67 4.68
C ALA A 474 14.14 9.07 5.67
N ALA A 475 14.00 8.72 6.95
CA ALA A 475 14.97 9.04 7.98
C ALA A 475 16.39 8.54 7.63
N GLY A 476 17.36 9.45 7.56
CA GLY A 476 18.80 9.16 7.37
C GLY A 476 19.49 8.58 8.62
N GLY A 477 20.81 8.72 8.69
CA GLY A 477 21.61 8.36 9.88
C GLY A 477 21.49 6.88 10.27
N ASP A 478 21.32 6.61 11.57
CA ASP A 478 21.26 5.25 12.13
C ASP A 478 20.16 4.40 11.49
N ALA A 479 18.97 4.97 11.26
CA ALA A 479 17.86 4.23 10.65
C ALA A 479 18.22 3.75 9.23
N ALA A 480 18.93 4.59 8.46
CA ALA A 480 19.40 4.24 7.13
C ALA A 480 20.56 3.24 7.18
N ALA A 481 21.48 3.36 8.15
CA ALA A 481 22.55 2.40 8.39
C ALA A 481 22.03 1.00 8.77
N GLU A 482 21.01 0.92 9.61
CA GLU A 482 20.37 -0.34 9.96
C GLU A 482 19.63 -0.95 8.77
N ARG A 483 18.92 -0.14 7.96
CA ARG A 483 18.31 -0.63 6.70
C ARG A 483 19.38 -1.17 5.76
N ARG A 484 20.49 -0.46 5.59
CA ARG A 484 21.63 -0.92 4.79
C ARG A 484 22.16 -2.27 5.28
N THR A 485 22.35 -2.40 6.59
CA THR A 485 22.81 -3.66 7.20
C THR A 485 21.82 -4.80 6.95
N ALA A 486 20.52 -4.54 7.12
CA ALA A 486 19.48 -5.52 6.83
C ALA A 486 19.47 -5.96 5.36
N LEU A 487 19.68 -5.02 4.44
CA LEU A 487 19.77 -5.30 3.00
C LEU A 487 21.03 -6.08 2.63
N MET A 488 22.17 -5.76 3.22
CA MET A 488 23.41 -6.53 3.05
C MET A 488 23.23 -7.97 3.52
N ASN A 489 22.67 -8.15 4.71
CA ASN A 489 22.38 -9.48 5.24
C ASN A 489 21.39 -10.26 4.36
N LEU A 490 20.36 -9.58 3.82
CA LEU A 490 19.42 -10.21 2.89
C LEU A 490 20.10 -10.57 1.57
N HIS A 491 20.91 -9.68 1.01
CA HIS A 491 21.67 -9.91 -0.22
C HIS A 491 22.57 -11.12 -0.08
N ASP A 492 23.39 -11.17 0.98
CA ASP A 492 24.37 -12.23 1.18
C ASP A 492 23.68 -13.57 1.41
N LEU A 493 22.58 -13.57 2.17
CA LEU A 493 21.75 -14.74 2.38
C LEU A 493 21.15 -15.26 1.06
N VAL A 494 20.60 -14.37 0.24
CA VAL A 494 19.92 -14.72 -1.01
C VAL A 494 20.91 -15.13 -2.11
N SER A 495 22.10 -14.52 -2.13
CA SER A 495 23.16 -14.77 -3.11
C SER A 495 23.85 -16.13 -2.94
N GLN A 496 23.76 -16.74 -1.74
CA GLN A 496 24.25 -18.10 -1.51
C GLN A 496 23.38 -19.16 -2.21
N GLY A 497 22.13 -18.81 -2.57
CA GLY A 497 21.18 -19.70 -3.22
C GLY A 497 20.93 -20.99 -2.43
N PRO A 498 20.38 -22.04 -3.07
CA PRO A 498 20.12 -23.33 -2.42
C PRO A 498 21.40 -24.10 -2.04
N THR A 499 22.55 -23.73 -2.61
CA THR A 499 23.81 -24.49 -2.48
C THR A 499 24.68 -24.03 -1.31
N GLY A 500 24.33 -22.91 -0.66
CA GLY A 500 25.10 -22.35 0.45
C GLY A 500 26.48 -21.82 0.08
N LYS A 501 26.85 -21.83 -1.21
CA LYS A 501 28.11 -21.27 -1.70
C LYS A 501 27.89 -19.81 -2.03
N ALA A 502 28.57 -18.92 -1.31
CA ALA A 502 28.57 -17.50 -1.65
C ALA A 502 29.03 -17.34 -3.11
N ALA A 503 28.16 -16.81 -3.97
CA ALA A 503 28.64 -16.13 -5.16
C ALA A 503 29.61 -15.05 -4.68
N THR A 504 30.76 -14.86 -5.35
CA THR A 504 31.70 -13.78 -5.05
C THR A 504 30.93 -12.47 -5.01
N SER A 505 30.61 -11.98 -3.81
CA SER A 505 29.64 -10.90 -3.67
C SER A 505 30.32 -9.61 -4.10
N ARG A 506 29.78 -8.97 -5.14
CA ARG A 506 30.00 -7.54 -5.30
C ARG A 506 29.46 -6.89 -4.04
N ASP A 507 30.27 -6.01 -3.46
CA ASP A 507 29.84 -5.16 -2.35
C ASP A 507 28.48 -4.54 -2.72
N PRO A 508 27.41 -4.74 -1.92
CA PRO A 508 26.12 -4.11 -2.19
C PRO A 508 26.23 -2.60 -2.39
N ARG A 509 27.24 -1.95 -1.79
CA ARG A 509 27.59 -0.53 -1.99
C ARG A 509 28.14 -0.22 -3.39
N SER A 510 28.86 -1.14 -4.02
CA SER A 510 29.40 -0.99 -5.38
C SER A 510 28.29 -0.99 -6.45
N SER A 511 27.14 -1.60 -6.13
CA SER A 511 26.00 -1.78 -7.04
C SER A 511 24.85 -0.76 -6.87
N ILE A 512 24.84 0.07 -5.83
CA ILE A 512 23.82 1.14 -5.70
C ILE A 512 23.98 2.19 -6.80
N ARG A 513 25.12 2.23 -7.50
CA ARG A 513 25.50 3.33 -8.39
C ARG A 513 25.51 2.96 -9.87
N PRO A 514 24.36 2.76 -10.54
CA PRO A 514 24.23 3.37 -11.85
C PRO A 514 24.47 4.88 -11.67
N ARG A 515 25.39 5.48 -12.45
CA ARG A 515 25.48 6.96 -12.56
C ARG A 515 24.13 7.50 -13.01
N SER A 516 23.44 6.75 -13.86
CA SER A 516 22.04 6.95 -14.20
C SER A 516 21.42 5.59 -14.50
N GLY A 517 20.10 5.49 -14.33
CA GLY A 517 19.35 4.27 -14.57
C GLY A 517 17.88 4.55 -14.80
N PHE A 518 17.25 3.69 -15.59
CA PHE A 518 15.85 3.75 -15.94
C PHE A 518 15.23 2.36 -15.88
N ASP A 519 13.98 2.27 -15.44
CA ASP A 519 13.20 1.04 -15.49
C ASP A 519 11.85 1.21 -16.20
N ARG A 520 11.30 0.10 -16.71
CA ARG A 520 10.06 0.11 -17.49
C ARG A 520 8.83 0.36 -16.62
N SER A 521 8.99 0.27 -15.31
CA SER A 521 8.02 0.64 -14.30
C SER A 521 7.95 2.16 -14.08
N GLY A 522 8.72 2.96 -14.82
CA GLY A 522 8.55 4.40 -14.91
C GLY A 522 9.36 5.18 -13.89
N TRP A 523 10.55 4.68 -13.53
CA TRP A 523 11.48 5.35 -12.64
C TRP A 523 12.78 5.71 -13.38
N PHE A 524 13.25 6.93 -13.18
CA PHE A 524 14.55 7.41 -13.65
C PHE A 524 15.36 7.92 -12.45
N ARG A 525 16.58 7.44 -12.32
CA ARG A 525 17.55 7.85 -11.31
C ARG A 525 18.76 8.43 -12.01
N ALA A 526 19.23 9.59 -11.54
CA ALA A 526 20.52 10.15 -11.91
C ALA A 526 21.33 10.48 -10.65
N ARG A 527 22.63 10.19 -10.67
CA ARG A 527 23.58 10.43 -9.60
C ARG A 527 24.89 10.97 -10.17
N SER A 528 25.44 11.99 -9.53
CA SER A 528 26.70 12.61 -9.94
C SER A 528 27.80 12.33 -8.93
N SER A 529 29.05 12.49 -9.35
CA SER A 529 30.23 12.27 -8.49
C SER A 529 30.32 13.26 -7.33
N ASP A 530 29.69 14.42 -7.47
CA ASP A 530 29.59 15.47 -6.47
C ASP A 530 28.39 15.27 -5.51
N GLU A 531 27.83 14.06 -5.40
CA GLU A 531 26.70 13.73 -4.51
C GLU A 531 25.36 14.35 -4.90
N LEU A 532 25.16 14.80 -6.14
CA LEU A 532 23.81 15.07 -6.65
C LEU A 532 23.05 13.75 -6.85
N GLU A 533 21.81 13.67 -6.37
CA GLU A 533 20.90 12.55 -6.55
C GLU A 533 19.52 13.06 -6.99
N VAL A 534 19.02 12.56 -8.11
CA VAL A 534 17.71 12.93 -8.67
C VAL A 534 16.89 11.68 -8.91
N LEU A 535 15.63 11.66 -8.46
CA LEU A 535 14.67 10.60 -8.79
C LEU A 535 13.47 11.24 -9.47
N PHE A 536 13.12 10.79 -10.67
CA PHE A 536 12.01 11.27 -11.48
C PHE A 536 11.13 10.08 -11.84
N HIS A 537 9.81 10.24 -11.77
CA HIS A 537 8.90 9.13 -12.01
C HIS A 537 7.57 9.54 -12.65
N ALA A 538 7.03 8.65 -13.47
CA ALA A 538 5.67 8.71 -14.00
C ALA A 538 5.28 7.34 -14.49
N GLN A 539 4.17 6.80 -13.98
CA GLN A 539 3.54 5.54 -14.36
C GLN A 539 2.38 5.27 -13.40
N LEU A 540 1.29 4.67 -13.91
CA LEU A 540 0.19 4.18 -13.08
C LEU A 540 -0.04 2.68 -13.29
N ASN A 541 0.56 1.86 -12.41
CA ASN A 541 0.30 0.40 -12.39
C ASN A 541 -0.80 0.04 -11.37
N SER A 542 -0.85 0.72 -10.23
CA SER A 542 -1.86 0.54 -9.18
C SER A 542 -2.12 1.84 -8.44
N ALA A 543 -3.38 2.10 -8.10
CA ALA A 543 -3.80 3.28 -7.34
C ALA A 543 -3.84 3.06 -5.82
N LYS A 544 -3.39 1.90 -5.31
CA LYS A 544 -3.52 1.51 -3.88
C LYS A 544 -2.69 2.38 -2.93
N HIS A 545 -1.43 2.63 -3.26
CA HIS A 545 -0.51 3.47 -2.45
C HIS A 545 0.18 4.58 -3.24
N LYS A 546 -0.18 4.74 -4.51
CA LYS A 546 0.26 5.83 -5.37
C LYS A 546 -0.53 7.11 -5.09
N HIS A 547 0.09 8.27 -5.32
CA HIS A 547 -0.53 9.59 -5.23
C HIS A 547 -0.76 10.21 -6.62
N ALA A 548 -1.34 11.40 -6.66
CA ALA A 548 -1.48 12.21 -7.87
C ALA A 548 -0.15 12.90 -8.25
N ASP A 549 0.92 12.10 -8.35
CA ASP A 549 2.32 12.54 -8.36
C ASP A 549 3.06 12.31 -9.69
N ASP A 550 2.39 11.94 -10.78
CA ASP A 550 3.09 11.70 -12.04
C ASP A 550 3.80 12.95 -12.59
N LEU A 551 5.01 12.69 -13.11
CA LEU A 551 6.02 13.67 -13.51
C LEU A 551 6.65 14.44 -12.33
N SER A 552 6.35 14.04 -11.09
CA SER A 552 7.06 14.53 -9.89
C SER A 552 8.48 13.99 -9.85
N PHE A 553 9.32 14.70 -9.11
CA PHE A 553 10.71 14.38 -8.90
C PHE A 553 11.17 14.84 -7.52
N VAL A 554 12.28 14.28 -7.05
CA VAL A 554 12.96 14.69 -5.82
C VAL A 554 14.45 14.90 -6.09
N VAL A 555 15.06 15.82 -5.35
CA VAL A 555 16.47 16.20 -5.51
C VAL A 555 17.15 16.24 -4.15
N ARG A 556 18.28 15.54 -4.05
CA ARG A 556 19.15 15.54 -2.88
C ARG A 556 20.58 15.89 -3.31
N LYS A 557 21.28 16.70 -2.51
CA LYS A 557 22.67 17.11 -2.76
C LYS A 557 23.40 17.26 -1.44
N ASN A 558 24.62 16.71 -1.32
CA ASN A 558 25.45 16.79 -0.10
C ASN A 558 24.71 16.31 1.18
N GLY A 559 23.82 15.32 1.03
CA GLY A 559 22.98 14.81 2.11
C GLY A 559 21.75 15.67 2.46
N ILE A 560 21.53 16.81 1.80
CA ILE A 560 20.38 17.70 1.99
C ILE A 560 19.28 17.34 0.99
N GLU A 561 18.06 17.11 1.47
CA GLU A 561 16.88 16.92 0.64
C GLU A 561 16.32 18.28 0.23
N TRP A 562 16.64 18.74 -0.98
CA TRP A 562 16.31 20.08 -1.46
C TRP A 562 14.89 20.16 -2.02
N VAL A 563 14.52 19.19 -2.84
CA VAL A 563 13.20 19.05 -3.45
C VAL A 563 12.63 17.71 -3.01
N VAL A 564 11.45 17.70 -2.40
CA VAL A 564 10.90 16.55 -1.70
C VAL A 564 9.47 16.24 -2.13
N ASP A 565 9.02 15.03 -1.81
CA ASP A 565 7.60 14.66 -1.85
C ASP A 565 7.01 14.85 -0.43
N PRO A 566 5.74 15.27 -0.29
CA PRO A 566 5.14 15.56 1.02
C PRO A 566 4.99 14.34 1.94
N GLY A 567 4.97 13.12 1.40
CA GLY A 567 4.74 11.89 2.15
C GLY A 567 3.25 11.56 2.34
N ALA A 568 2.96 10.67 3.28
CA ALA A 568 1.66 10.03 3.40
C ALA A 568 0.76 10.63 4.49
N LEU A 569 1.35 11.27 5.50
CA LEU A 569 0.74 11.73 6.76
C LEU A 569 0.13 10.60 7.61
N ASN A 570 -0.97 9.99 7.15
CA ASN A 570 -1.70 8.93 7.85
C ASN A 570 -2.51 8.06 6.86
N LYS A 571 -3.45 7.25 7.36
CA LYS A 571 -4.35 6.39 6.54
C LYS A 571 -5.83 6.71 6.70
N GLU A 572 -6.16 7.84 7.34
CA GLU A 572 -7.54 8.18 7.65
C GLU A 572 -8.23 8.85 6.46
N VAL A 573 -9.34 8.25 6.02
CA VAL A 573 -10.13 8.74 4.89
C VAL A 573 -10.94 9.96 5.34
N GLY A 574 -10.94 11.03 4.54
CA GLY A 574 -11.65 12.28 4.86
C GLY A 574 -10.83 13.24 5.73
N ASN A 575 -9.57 12.92 6.04
CA ASN A 575 -8.64 13.90 6.57
C ASN A 575 -8.16 14.80 5.41
N GLN A 576 -8.45 16.10 5.47
CA GLN A 576 -8.19 17.02 4.36
C GLN A 576 -6.72 17.07 3.93
N ILE A 577 -5.77 17.09 4.87
CA ILE A 577 -4.34 17.12 4.55
C ILE A 577 -3.91 15.80 3.89
N ARG A 578 -4.40 14.67 4.40
CA ARG A 578 -4.16 13.34 3.80
C ARG A 578 -4.71 13.27 2.38
N ASP A 579 -5.93 13.75 2.17
CA ASP A 579 -6.57 13.73 0.87
C ASP A 579 -5.85 14.66 -0.12
N HIS A 580 -5.37 15.83 0.33
CA HIS A 580 -4.52 16.72 -0.46
C HIS A 580 -3.20 16.02 -0.86
N PHE A 581 -2.44 15.48 0.10
CA PHE A 581 -1.19 14.75 -0.18
C PHE A 581 -1.38 13.60 -1.17
N ARG A 582 -2.56 12.98 -1.22
CA ARG A 582 -2.80 11.78 -2.04
C ARG A 582 -3.38 12.07 -3.41
N LEU A 583 -4.38 12.94 -3.46
CA LEU A 583 -5.30 13.08 -4.58
C LEU A 583 -5.06 14.34 -5.40
N ASP A 584 -4.24 15.25 -4.89
CA ASP A 584 -4.04 16.57 -5.45
C ASP A 584 -2.62 16.74 -6.00
N ALA A 585 -2.51 16.99 -7.30
CA ALA A 585 -1.24 17.23 -7.98
C ALA A 585 -0.51 18.47 -7.47
N SER A 586 -1.21 19.43 -6.85
CA SER A 586 -0.57 20.60 -6.22
C SER A 586 0.28 20.25 -4.99
N ALA A 587 0.07 19.07 -4.39
CA ALA A 587 0.90 18.56 -3.30
C ALA A 587 2.27 18.03 -3.77
N HIS A 588 2.50 17.86 -5.08
CA HIS A 588 3.71 17.23 -5.63
C HIS A 588 4.44 18.16 -6.59
N ASN A 589 5.64 17.77 -7.02
CA ASN A 589 6.49 18.58 -7.91
C ASN A 589 6.04 18.50 -9.37
N THR A 590 4.78 18.84 -9.65
CA THR A 590 4.12 18.71 -10.95
C THR A 590 3.10 19.84 -11.16
N TYR A 591 2.24 19.72 -12.17
CA TYR A 591 1.28 20.75 -12.56
C TYR A 591 -0.14 20.51 -12.07
N THR A 592 -0.86 21.60 -11.80
CA THR A 592 -2.33 21.66 -11.89
C THR A 592 -2.76 22.51 -13.09
N VAL A 593 -3.98 22.27 -13.58
CA VAL A 593 -4.58 22.98 -14.72
C VAL A 593 -5.88 23.61 -14.27
N ASN A 594 -6.00 24.94 -14.42
CA ASN A 594 -7.13 25.73 -13.93
C ASN A 594 -7.44 25.44 -12.45
N ASP A 595 -6.38 25.37 -11.63
CA ASP A 595 -6.43 25.06 -10.19
C ASP A 595 -6.99 23.66 -9.86
N LEU A 596 -7.06 22.76 -10.86
CA LEU A 596 -7.54 21.39 -10.69
C LEU A 596 -6.42 20.36 -10.91
N SER A 597 -6.41 19.35 -10.05
CA SER A 597 -5.64 18.12 -10.24
C SER A 597 -6.21 17.30 -11.41
N TYR A 598 -5.36 16.46 -12.02
CA TYR A 598 -5.86 15.47 -12.98
C TYR A 598 -6.63 14.35 -12.25
N PRO A 599 -7.61 13.69 -12.90
CA PRO A 599 -8.34 12.56 -12.34
C PRO A 599 -7.40 11.35 -12.09
N PHE A 600 -6.78 11.30 -10.91
CA PHE A 600 -5.76 10.30 -10.53
C PHE A 600 -6.18 8.83 -10.76
N LYS A 601 -7.46 8.50 -10.57
CA LYS A 601 -8.01 7.14 -10.73
C LYS A 601 -8.30 6.75 -12.19
N ARG A 602 -8.13 7.68 -13.12
CA ARG A 602 -8.39 7.46 -14.55
C ARG A 602 -7.23 6.68 -15.16
N MET A 603 -7.51 5.45 -15.63
CA MET A 603 -6.51 4.53 -16.18
C MET A 603 -6.43 4.55 -17.72
N ASP A 604 -7.39 5.19 -18.40
CA ASP A 604 -7.54 5.20 -19.87
C ASP A 604 -6.74 6.31 -20.56
N CYS A 605 -5.78 6.94 -19.88
CA CYS A 605 -4.93 7.98 -20.44
C CYS A 605 -3.46 7.66 -20.15
N ARG A 606 -2.57 8.08 -21.05
CA ARG A 606 -1.14 7.80 -20.95
C ARG A 606 -0.50 8.60 -19.82
N THR A 607 0.21 7.92 -18.95
CA THR A 607 1.08 8.51 -17.94
C THR A 607 2.28 7.60 -17.77
N MET A 608 3.45 8.05 -18.21
CA MET A 608 4.66 7.20 -18.24
C MET A 608 5.90 8.03 -18.49
N LEU A 609 7.05 7.52 -18.04
CA LEU A 609 8.35 7.84 -18.62
C LEU A 609 8.53 7.02 -19.91
N ASP A 610 8.75 7.69 -21.03
CA ASP A 610 8.80 7.04 -22.35
C ASP A 610 10.13 7.20 -23.10
N LEU A 611 11.00 8.11 -22.67
CA LEU A 611 12.34 8.26 -23.24
C LEU A 611 13.38 8.36 -22.13
N HIS A 612 14.56 7.82 -22.40
CA HIS A 612 15.73 7.90 -21.55
C HIS A 612 16.99 7.93 -22.42
N PHE A 613 17.94 8.77 -22.04
CA PHE A 613 19.19 8.99 -22.77
C PHE A 613 20.34 9.17 -21.80
N GLU A 614 21.53 8.74 -22.19
CA GLU A 614 22.76 8.92 -21.43
C GLU A 614 23.90 9.25 -22.38
N GLY A 615 24.84 10.06 -21.92
CA GLY A 615 26.08 10.33 -22.62
C GLY A 615 27.21 10.70 -21.66
N ASP A 616 28.36 11.06 -22.21
CA ASP A 616 29.52 11.44 -21.41
C ASP A 616 29.22 12.72 -20.63
N GLY A 617 29.05 12.58 -19.31
CA GLY A 617 28.83 13.71 -18.41
C GLY A 617 27.36 14.12 -18.21
N TRP A 618 26.39 13.44 -18.82
CA TRP A 618 24.97 13.77 -18.67
C TRP A 618 24.04 12.57 -18.80
N SER A 619 22.83 12.70 -18.25
CA SER A 619 21.73 11.76 -18.43
C SER A 619 20.40 12.49 -18.49
N ALA A 620 19.41 11.91 -19.17
CA ALA A 620 18.12 12.51 -19.34
C ALA A 620 16.98 11.49 -19.36
N ALA A 621 15.79 11.94 -18.98
CA ALA A 621 14.56 11.20 -19.15
C ALA A 621 13.41 12.14 -19.51
N SER A 622 12.46 11.63 -20.29
CA SER A 622 11.25 12.33 -20.68
C SER A 622 10.03 11.50 -20.33
N GLY A 623 8.99 12.17 -19.84
CA GLY A 623 7.72 11.56 -19.51
C GLY A 623 6.54 12.43 -19.93
N ILE A 624 5.39 11.79 -20.08
CA ILE A 624 4.13 12.43 -20.45
C ILE A 624 3.04 12.08 -19.45
N ASN A 625 2.15 13.02 -19.17
CA ASN A 625 0.90 12.81 -18.45
C ASN A 625 -0.24 13.49 -19.23
N GLU A 626 -1.10 12.67 -19.83
CA GLU A 626 -2.26 13.09 -20.63
C GLU A 626 -3.58 13.03 -19.83
N ARG A 627 -3.50 12.85 -18.50
CA ARG A 627 -4.72 12.70 -17.67
C ARG A 627 -5.43 14.01 -17.40
N TYR A 628 -4.80 15.16 -17.61
CA TYR A 628 -5.42 16.46 -17.37
C TYR A 628 -6.68 16.64 -18.23
N ALA A 629 -7.75 17.15 -17.62
CA ALA A 629 -8.98 17.43 -18.34
C ALA A 629 -8.71 18.52 -19.39
N GLY A 630 -8.67 18.13 -20.66
CA GLY A 630 -8.43 19.07 -21.75
C GLY A 630 -6.96 19.44 -21.97
N GLY A 631 -5.98 18.72 -21.41
CA GLY A 631 -4.57 19.02 -21.64
C GLY A 631 -3.60 17.86 -21.41
N SER A 632 -2.32 18.12 -21.66
CA SER A 632 -1.22 17.18 -21.43
C SER A 632 0.03 17.93 -21.01
N VAL A 633 0.83 17.30 -20.15
CA VAL A 633 2.15 17.78 -19.75
C VAL A 633 3.19 16.79 -20.23
N ARG A 634 4.22 17.27 -20.92
CA ARG A 634 5.44 16.50 -21.21
C ARG A 634 6.62 17.16 -20.50
N ARG A 635 7.26 16.42 -19.61
CA ARG A 635 8.43 16.86 -18.85
C ARG A 635 9.67 16.15 -19.36
N THR A 636 10.72 16.91 -19.64
CA THR A 636 12.04 16.39 -19.97
C THR A 636 13.04 16.90 -18.94
N MET A 637 13.72 15.98 -18.28
CA MET A 637 14.75 16.27 -17.29
C MET A 637 16.11 15.89 -17.82
N LEU A 638 17.06 16.81 -17.79
CA LEU A 638 18.47 16.65 -18.12
C LEU A 638 19.30 16.90 -16.86
N VAL A 639 20.13 15.95 -16.48
CA VAL A 639 21.08 16.05 -15.38
C VAL A 639 22.48 16.15 -15.94
N LEU A 640 23.16 17.26 -15.64
CA LEU A 640 24.52 17.55 -16.08
C LEU A 640 25.47 17.19 -14.95
N HIS A 641 26.02 15.97 -15.02
CA HIS A 641 26.71 15.36 -13.90
C HIS A 641 28.00 16.07 -13.49
N GLU A 642 28.73 16.64 -14.44
CA GLU A 642 29.97 17.37 -14.16
C GLU A 642 29.74 18.77 -13.60
N LEU A 643 28.59 19.37 -13.93
CA LEU A 643 28.19 20.68 -13.44
C LEU A 643 27.38 20.60 -12.14
N GLY A 644 26.95 19.40 -11.74
CA GLY A 644 26.07 19.22 -10.59
C GLY A 644 24.73 19.95 -10.74
N SER A 645 24.22 20.10 -11.97
CA SER A 645 23.01 20.89 -12.26
C SER A 645 21.91 20.10 -12.96
N ILE A 646 20.68 20.62 -12.90
CA ILE A 646 19.48 19.97 -13.44
C ILE A 646 18.72 20.97 -14.31
N PHE A 647 18.48 20.61 -15.56
CA PHE A 647 17.55 21.31 -16.45
C PHE A 647 16.25 20.52 -16.60
N ILE A 648 15.13 21.20 -16.45
CA ILE A 648 13.80 20.63 -16.66
C ILE A 648 13.10 21.48 -17.71
N VAL A 649 12.58 20.85 -18.76
CA VAL A 649 11.80 21.49 -19.81
C VAL A 649 10.42 20.87 -19.86
N ASP A 650 9.42 21.71 -19.68
CA ASP A 650 8.01 21.34 -19.61
C ASP A 650 7.25 21.91 -20.81
N TYR A 651 6.59 21.01 -21.55
CA TYR A 651 5.69 21.33 -22.64
C TYR A 651 4.26 21.11 -22.18
N LEU A 652 3.51 22.20 -22.08
CA LEU A 652 2.12 22.22 -21.60
C LEU A 652 1.21 22.49 -22.80
N LEU A 653 0.28 21.57 -23.04
CA LEU A 653 -0.65 21.66 -24.16
C LEU A 653 -2.07 21.56 -23.64
N SER A 654 -2.93 22.49 -24.02
CA SER A 654 -4.37 22.37 -23.89
C SER A 654 -5.02 22.04 -25.24
N LYS A 655 -6.24 21.50 -25.21
CA LYS A 655 -7.04 21.17 -26.39
C LYS A 655 -7.82 22.39 -26.90
N GLY A 656 -7.13 23.49 -27.18
CA GLY A 656 -7.68 24.65 -27.89
C GLY A 656 -8.26 25.77 -27.04
N GLU A 657 -7.99 25.78 -25.73
CA GLU A 657 -8.40 26.85 -24.81
C GLU A 657 -7.21 27.35 -23.99
N THR A 658 -7.08 28.66 -23.78
CA THR A 658 -6.08 29.20 -22.86
C THR A 658 -6.35 28.67 -21.45
N CYS A 659 -5.36 28.02 -20.84
CA CYS A 659 -5.45 27.50 -19.48
C CYS A 659 -4.46 28.20 -18.56
N LYS A 660 -4.80 28.22 -17.27
CA LYS A 660 -3.89 28.52 -16.17
C LYS A 660 -3.14 27.23 -15.80
N TRP A 661 -1.82 27.30 -15.75
CA TRP A 661 -0.95 26.19 -15.36
C TRP A 661 -0.16 26.60 -14.12
N ASN A 662 -0.26 25.83 -13.03
CA ASN A 662 0.54 26.06 -11.84
C ASN A 662 1.57 24.95 -11.71
N SER A 663 2.86 25.27 -11.82
CA SER A 663 3.94 24.37 -11.40
C SER A 663 4.16 24.52 -9.90
N HIS A 664 4.41 23.41 -9.21
CA HIS A 664 4.74 23.40 -7.78
C HIS A 664 6.14 22.82 -7.60
N LEU A 665 6.92 23.41 -6.70
CA LEU A 665 8.23 22.92 -6.28
C LEU A 665 8.31 22.94 -4.75
N HIS A 666 8.11 21.78 -4.14
CA HIS A 666 8.10 21.56 -2.69
C HIS A 666 9.53 21.39 -2.19
N LEU A 667 9.92 22.27 -1.27
CA LEU A 667 11.26 22.28 -0.71
C LEU A 667 11.34 21.47 0.59
N GLY A 668 12.54 20.98 0.90
CA GLY A 668 12.79 20.20 2.10
C GLY A 668 12.46 20.93 3.41
N LEU A 669 12.29 20.16 4.48
CA LEU A 669 11.98 20.71 5.80
C LEU A 669 13.09 21.68 6.26
N GLY A 670 12.71 22.92 6.59
CA GLY A 670 13.63 23.95 7.03
C GLY A 670 14.43 24.63 5.90
N ILE A 671 14.19 24.27 4.63
CA ILE A 671 14.72 25.03 3.50
C ILE A 671 13.89 26.32 3.36
N GLU A 672 14.53 27.47 3.49
CA GLU A 672 13.89 28.78 3.34
C GLU A 672 14.06 29.29 1.92
N ALA A 673 12.97 29.75 1.28
CA ALA A 673 13.01 30.29 -0.06
C ALA A 673 12.81 31.81 -0.08
N THR A 674 13.56 32.49 -0.95
CA THR A 674 13.42 33.93 -1.20
C THR A 674 13.39 34.21 -2.70
N LYS A 675 12.52 35.13 -3.12
CA LYS A 675 12.45 35.58 -4.51
C LYS A 675 13.59 36.59 -4.76
N THR A 676 14.54 36.23 -5.61
CA THR A 676 15.69 37.10 -5.95
C THR A 676 15.41 37.98 -7.17
N SER A 677 14.49 37.54 -8.04
CA SER A 677 13.96 38.31 -9.17
C SER A 677 12.60 37.75 -9.58
N ASP A 678 11.95 38.33 -10.59
CA ASP A 678 10.72 37.77 -11.17
C ASP A 678 10.88 36.38 -11.79
N GLN A 679 12.12 35.97 -12.07
CA GLN A 679 12.44 34.72 -12.73
C GLN A 679 13.29 33.79 -11.86
N ALA A 680 13.56 34.12 -10.60
CA ALA A 680 14.48 33.32 -9.81
C ALA A 680 14.17 33.27 -8.32
N ILE A 681 14.35 32.08 -7.73
CA ILE A 681 14.30 31.81 -6.30
C ILE A 681 15.69 31.39 -5.81
N LEU A 682 16.06 31.83 -4.62
CA LEU A 682 17.17 31.29 -3.85
C LEU A 682 16.63 30.57 -2.63
N ALA A 683 16.99 29.29 -2.48
CA ALA A 683 16.65 28.44 -1.36
C ALA A 683 17.88 28.21 -0.49
N THR A 684 17.75 28.39 0.82
CA THR A 684 18.84 28.26 1.80
C THR A 684 18.53 27.16 2.79
N SER A 685 19.48 26.25 2.95
CA SER A 685 19.35 25.15 3.91
C SER A 685 19.67 25.59 5.34
N PRO A 686 19.26 24.81 6.37
CA PRO A 686 19.67 25.05 7.75
C PRO A 686 21.20 25.01 7.97
N ARG A 687 21.95 24.42 7.02
CA ARG A 687 23.42 24.37 7.02
C ARG A 687 24.08 25.59 6.37
N GLY A 688 23.30 26.53 5.83
CA GLY A 688 23.81 27.70 5.09
C GLY A 688 24.23 27.41 3.64
N GLU A 689 24.12 26.16 3.17
CA GLU A 689 24.21 25.87 1.74
C GLU A 689 23.01 26.42 0.99
N THR A 690 23.16 26.65 -0.31
CA THR A 690 22.14 27.28 -1.14
C THR A 690 21.87 26.51 -2.44
N MET A 691 20.63 26.64 -2.91
CA MET A 691 20.15 26.15 -4.20
C MET A 691 19.43 27.30 -4.90
N ARG A 692 19.83 27.61 -6.12
CA ARG A 692 19.18 28.60 -6.98
C ARG A 692 18.30 27.88 -8.00
N VAL A 693 17.11 28.43 -8.23
CA VAL A 693 16.17 27.96 -9.24
C VAL A 693 15.82 29.13 -10.16
N ASP A 694 16.28 29.05 -11.41
CA ASP A 694 15.96 30.01 -12.47
C ASP A 694 14.84 29.46 -13.36
N TYR A 695 13.86 30.32 -13.67
CA TYR A 695 12.68 30.01 -14.48
C TYR A 695 12.76 30.75 -15.81
N HIS A 696 12.60 30.00 -16.91
CA HIS A 696 12.63 30.51 -18.27
C HIS A 696 11.31 30.20 -19.00
N GLY A 697 11.00 31.00 -20.03
CA GLY A 697 9.76 30.91 -20.81
C GLY A 697 8.89 32.16 -20.67
N PRO A 698 7.56 32.06 -20.88
CA PRO A 698 6.62 33.16 -20.63
C PRO A 698 6.79 33.73 -19.24
N THR A 699 6.57 35.04 -19.08
CA THR A 699 6.82 35.79 -17.83
C THR A 699 6.38 35.01 -16.60
N PRO A 700 7.32 34.42 -15.83
CA PRO A 700 6.99 33.63 -14.65
C PRO A 700 6.26 34.48 -13.61
N ASN A 701 5.24 33.90 -12.98
CA ASN A 701 4.57 34.52 -11.84
C ASN A 701 4.83 33.66 -10.60
N LEU A 702 5.94 33.97 -9.93
CA LEU A 702 6.46 33.21 -8.79
C LEU A 702 5.86 33.68 -7.47
N SER A 703 5.35 32.73 -6.70
CA SER A 703 4.93 32.92 -5.30
C SER A 703 5.54 31.83 -4.41
N ILE A 704 5.76 32.17 -3.13
CA ILE A 704 6.27 31.23 -2.12
C ILE A 704 5.18 31.08 -1.07
N ILE A 705 4.71 29.86 -0.87
CA ILE A 705 3.66 29.52 0.10
C ILE A 705 4.26 28.61 1.15
N THR A 706 3.85 28.78 2.41
CA THR A 706 4.34 27.96 3.53
C THR A 706 3.21 27.73 4.52
N GLY A 707 2.84 26.47 4.75
CA GLY A 707 1.86 26.09 5.76
C GLY A 707 0.44 26.65 5.55
N GLN A 708 -0.01 26.83 4.31
CA GLN A 708 -1.38 27.29 4.02
C GLN A 708 -2.39 26.21 4.41
N LYS A 709 -3.43 26.57 5.16
CA LYS A 709 -4.41 25.60 5.68
C LYS A 709 -5.55 25.29 4.72
N GLU A 710 -6.07 26.30 4.01
CA GLU A 710 -7.26 26.15 3.15
C GLU A 710 -7.09 26.99 1.87
N PRO A 711 -7.05 26.37 0.68
CA PRO A 711 -6.78 24.93 0.51
C PRO A 711 -5.42 24.54 1.11
N PRO A 712 -5.23 23.31 1.63
CA PRO A 712 -3.95 22.88 2.18
C PRO A 712 -2.84 23.02 1.13
N LEU A 713 -1.69 23.61 1.50
CA LEU A 713 -0.51 23.69 0.64
C LEU A 713 0.76 24.04 1.45
N GLY A 714 1.93 23.48 1.09
CA GLY A 714 3.20 23.75 1.77
C GLY A 714 3.33 23.06 3.13
N TRP A 715 3.09 21.75 3.16
CA TRP A 715 3.21 20.89 4.34
C TRP A 715 4.00 19.63 4.01
N LEU A 716 4.78 19.12 4.97
CA LEU A 716 5.48 17.84 4.86
C LEU A 716 5.16 16.95 6.06
N GLU A 717 5.10 15.63 5.85
CA GLU A 717 5.08 14.65 6.92
C GLU A 717 6.39 14.69 7.73
N THR A 718 6.28 14.78 9.06
CA THR A 718 7.44 14.68 9.98
C THR A 718 7.36 13.47 10.91
N GLY A 719 6.27 12.72 10.82
CA GLY A 719 6.02 11.49 11.56
C GLY A 719 4.58 11.03 11.35
N TRP A 720 4.23 9.88 11.93
CA TRP A 720 2.89 9.34 11.81
C TRP A 720 1.85 10.32 12.35
N SER A 721 0.90 10.73 11.50
CA SER A 721 -0.12 11.74 11.77
C SER A 721 0.45 13.10 12.22
N LYS A 722 1.70 13.41 11.86
CA LYS A 722 2.36 14.69 12.15
C LYS A 722 2.87 15.33 10.87
N SER A 723 2.64 16.62 10.72
CA SER A 723 3.19 17.43 9.64
C SER A 723 3.78 18.73 10.17
N ALA A 724 4.65 19.35 9.36
CA ALA A 724 5.20 20.67 9.60
C ALA A 724 5.07 21.52 8.34
N PRO A 725 4.97 22.85 8.47
CA PRO A 725 4.98 23.75 7.32
C PRO A 725 6.33 23.68 6.60
N ALA A 726 6.30 23.75 5.28
CA ALA A 726 7.47 23.83 4.42
C ALA A 726 7.20 24.74 3.22
N SER A 727 8.25 25.30 2.65
CA SER A 727 8.11 26.20 1.51
C SER A 727 7.80 25.43 0.23
N VAL A 728 6.80 25.90 -0.51
CA VAL A 728 6.55 25.54 -1.90
C VAL A 728 6.67 26.78 -2.77
N VAL A 729 7.37 26.65 -3.89
CA VAL A 729 7.37 27.67 -4.94
C VAL A 729 6.28 27.32 -5.93
N VAL A 730 5.37 28.25 -6.20
CA VAL A 730 4.35 28.13 -7.23
C VAL A 730 4.69 29.08 -8.38
N ASN A 731 4.78 28.53 -9.59
CA ASN A 731 4.92 29.32 -10.82
C ASN A 731 3.63 29.22 -11.63
N GLU A 732 2.92 30.33 -11.75
CA GLU A 732 1.71 30.45 -12.55
C GLU A 732 2.05 30.87 -13.99
N LEU A 733 1.52 30.13 -14.96
CA LEU A 733 1.70 30.34 -16.40
C LEU A 733 0.34 30.32 -17.09
N HIS A 734 0.21 31.05 -18.20
CA HIS A 734 -1.03 31.13 -18.98
C HIS A 734 -0.77 30.82 -20.45
N GLY A 735 -1.62 30.00 -21.06
CA GLY A 735 -1.54 29.70 -22.50
C GLY A 735 -2.20 28.38 -22.87
N ASP A 736 -2.43 28.20 -24.17
CA ASP A 736 -2.86 26.93 -24.77
C ASP A 736 -1.67 26.04 -25.16
N LYS A 737 -0.53 26.65 -25.46
CA LYS A 737 0.76 25.99 -25.74
C LYS A 737 1.86 26.74 -25.02
N VAL A 738 2.34 26.18 -23.92
CA VAL A 738 3.36 26.80 -23.09
C VAL A 738 4.59 25.91 -23.07
N VAL A 739 5.76 26.52 -23.25
CA VAL A 739 7.05 25.90 -22.98
C VAL A 739 7.68 26.66 -21.82
N SER A 740 7.95 25.95 -20.74
CA SER A 740 8.64 26.49 -19.56
C SER A 740 9.90 25.67 -19.30
N ALA A 741 10.93 26.31 -18.79
CA ALA A 741 12.11 25.62 -18.32
C ALA A 741 12.49 26.06 -16.92
N MET A 742 13.01 25.12 -16.13
CA MET A 742 13.55 25.33 -14.80
C MET A 742 15.01 24.86 -14.81
N HIS A 743 15.90 25.70 -14.31
CA HIS A 743 17.29 25.33 -14.07
C HIS A 743 17.59 25.36 -12.57
N ILE A 744 18.08 24.24 -12.05
CA ILE A 744 18.45 24.08 -10.65
C ILE A 744 19.98 23.98 -10.55
N THR A 745 20.58 24.89 -9.80
CA THR A 745 22.01 24.93 -9.48
C THR A 745 22.23 25.02 -7.99
N PHE A 746 23.39 24.57 -7.51
CA PHE A 746 23.77 24.68 -6.11
C PHE A 746 24.83 25.77 -5.93
N GLY A 747 24.56 26.73 -5.04
CA GLY A 747 25.28 27.99 -4.91
C GLY A 747 24.47 29.22 -5.36
N ASP A 748 25.00 30.41 -5.06
CA ASP A 748 24.28 31.69 -5.22
C ASP A 748 24.47 32.37 -6.58
N SER A 749 25.39 31.85 -7.39
CA SER A 749 25.77 32.50 -8.65
C SER A 749 24.65 32.36 -9.69
N PRO A 750 24.30 33.44 -10.43
CA PRO A 750 23.38 33.35 -11.56
C PRO A 750 23.92 32.36 -12.60
N CYS A 751 23.04 31.54 -13.16
CA CYS A 751 23.45 30.70 -14.27
C CYS A 751 23.63 31.54 -15.55
N PRO A 752 24.75 31.41 -16.28
CA PRO A 752 24.90 31.96 -17.62
C PRO A 752 24.29 30.96 -18.63
N ALA A 753 22.98 30.76 -18.60
CA ALA A 753 22.27 29.93 -19.58
C ALA A 753 21.36 30.79 -20.46
N GLU A 754 21.51 30.65 -21.77
CA GLU A 754 20.56 31.19 -22.75
C GLU A 754 19.60 30.07 -23.18
N VAL A 755 18.35 30.16 -22.72
CA VAL A 755 17.27 29.29 -23.19
C VAL A 755 16.53 29.98 -24.34
N ALA A 756 16.66 29.43 -25.54
CA ALA A 756 15.96 29.90 -26.73
C ALA A 756 14.86 28.90 -27.13
N ILE A 757 13.60 29.34 -27.02
CA ILE A 757 12.43 28.55 -27.44
C ILE A 757 12.06 29.00 -28.86
N LEU A 758 12.28 28.13 -29.85
CA LEU A 758 12.04 28.38 -31.28
C LEU A 758 10.95 27.43 -31.81
N GLY A 759 9.69 27.85 -31.70
CA GLY A 759 8.55 27.06 -32.14
C GLY A 759 8.38 25.79 -31.32
N LYS A 760 8.60 24.62 -31.94
CA LYS A 760 8.60 23.33 -31.21
C LYS A 760 9.95 23.03 -30.55
N LYS A 761 11.05 23.61 -31.04
CA LYS A 761 12.41 23.31 -30.55
C LYS A 761 12.74 24.17 -29.32
N THR A 762 13.39 23.59 -28.31
CA THR A 762 13.92 24.35 -27.16
C THR A 762 15.43 24.20 -27.10
N THR A 763 16.15 25.19 -27.60
CA THR A 763 17.62 25.17 -27.50
C THR A 763 18.02 25.71 -26.13
N VAL A 764 18.78 24.94 -25.35
CA VAL A 764 19.32 25.36 -24.05
C VAL A 764 20.82 25.52 -24.18
N THR A 765 21.28 26.73 -24.43
CA THR A 765 22.72 27.04 -24.53
C THR A 765 23.27 27.35 -23.14
N LEU A 766 24.31 26.62 -22.73
CA LEU A 766 25.03 26.88 -21.49
C LEU A 766 26.33 27.60 -21.80
N ASP A 767 26.52 28.80 -21.25
CA ASP A 767 27.79 29.50 -21.27
C ASP A 767 28.50 29.21 -19.95
N THR A 768 29.21 28.08 -19.88
CA THR A 768 29.92 27.70 -18.67
C THR A 768 31.17 28.56 -18.52
N ALA A 769 31.32 29.25 -17.39
CA ALA A 769 32.49 30.10 -17.08
C ALA A 769 33.83 29.34 -16.96
N THR A 770 33.82 28.01 -17.06
CA THR A 770 35.02 27.18 -17.26
C THR A 770 35.43 27.25 -18.73
N ASP A 771 36.72 27.43 -19.04
CA ASP A 771 37.37 27.58 -20.38
C ASP A 771 36.95 26.59 -21.52
N LYS A 772 35.98 25.70 -21.29
CA LYS A 772 35.28 24.88 -22.28
C LYS A 772 33.80 25.30 -22.36
N ALA A 773 33.49 26.31 -23.18
CA ALA A 773 32.11 26.57 -23.55
C ALA A 773 31.51 25.30 -24.19
N SER A 774 30.53 24.69 -23.52
CA SER A 774 29.89 23.46 -23.98
C SER A 774 28.46 23.79 -24.43
N ARG A 775 28.18 23.74 -25.73
CA ARG A 775 26.83 23.99 -26.25
C ARG A 775 26.03 22.70 -26.25
N TRP A 776 24.91 22.73 -25.53
CA TRP A 776 23.94 21.65 -25.54
C TRP A 776 22.72 22.12 -26.34
N MET A 777 22.11 21.25 -27.13
CA MET A 777 20.87 21.53 -27.84
C MET A 777 19.88 20.42 -27.53
N ILE A 778 18.77 20.76 -26.88
CA ILE A 778 17.71 19.82 -26.52
C ILE A 778 16.55 20.01 -27.49
N GLU A 779 16.59 19.36 -28.65
CA GLU A 779 15.51 19.49 -29.61
C GLU A 779 14.33 18.56 -29.25
N ALA A 780 13.33 19.06 -28.53
CA ALA A 780 12.06 18.34 -28.43
C ALA A 780 11.17 18.64 -29.65
N LYS A 781 11.06 17.72 -30.59
CA LYS A 781 10.00 17.73 -31.60
C LYS A 781 8.73 17.15 -30.96
N THR A 782 7.55 17.55 -31.43
CA THR A 782 6.26 17.06 -30.91
C THR A 782 6.21 15.53 -30.86
N GLY A 783 6.48 14.96 -29.68
CA GLY A 783 6.52 13.51 -29.44
C GLY A 783 7.91 12.89 -29.33
N ASP A 784 8.95 13.51 -29.92
CA ASP A 784 10.31 12.96 -30.02
C ASP A 784 11.32 13.95 -29.44
N VAL A 785 12.05 13.56 -28.39
CA VAL A 785 13.14 14.38 -27.84
C VAL A 785 14.47 13.92 -28.45
N GLU A 786 15.12 14.78 -29.23
CA GLU A 786 16.48 14.59 -29.74
C GLU A 786 17.45 15.44 -28.90
N PHE A 787 18.46 14.80 -28.32
CA PHE A 787 19.58 15.49 -27.67
C PHE A 787 20.73 15.61 -28.66
N VAL A 788 21.15 16.85 -28.96
CA VAL A 788 22.29 17.14 -29.81
C VAL A 788 23.34 17.88 -28.99
N THR A 789 24.49 17.26 -28.78
CA THR A 789 25.67 17.95 -28.26
C THR A 789 26.33 18.68 -29.44
N LEU A 790 26.56 20.00 -29.31
CA LEU A 790 27.17 20.83 -30.36
C LEU A 790 28.62 21.16 -30.07
#